data_AF-A0A7C1U7F8-F1
#
_entry.id   AF-A0A7C1U7F8-F1
#
_cell.length_a   1.000
_cell.length_b   1.000
_cell.length_c   1.000
_cell.angle_alpha   90.00
_cell.angle_beta   90.00
_cell.angle_gamma   90.00
#
_symmetry.space_group_name_H-M   'P 1'
#
loop_
_entity.id
_entity.type
_entity.pdbx_description
1 polymer ?
#
loop_
_entity_poly.entity_id
_entity_poly.type
_entity_poly.pdbx_seq_one_letter_code
_entity_poly.pdbx_strand_id
1 'polypeptide(L)'
;MAGAGSAEHRLTEVVRLVASNMIAEVCSVYFMRGGEILELFATEGLKEDAVHKTRLRVGEGLVGHIAATALPLNLSNAQKHPKFVYRAETGEEIYHSLMGVPILRSGKVVGVLVIQNKTQRHYMQEEKESLQTVAMVLAELVASGDLLDPQEHQEATLERAATSRFEGMVFAEGMAEGVAVFHEPKIEVVKHLTDNIPQEKSRLGAALKSLQDQIEEMMSAEDMRHQGDHREILDVYMLFAKDKGWRSKIEDIIDTGLTAEAAVEKVQLNNRARMQQMDDPYMRERLSDLDDLANRLNRHLMGLVKTAASEDLPDKFILVAQNMGPADLLDYDRDKLCGVVLQNGSQTAHVSIVARALGIPMVGQMGDAVLTVAEGERVIINGVDGIVYFSPPPEILQSYRENIESRNVLMAEYEALRDKPAVTLDGTEVELLVNAGLSIDMDGLKRSGASGVGLFRTEFQFMVSESLPRVGPQADFYRDMLDAAEGKPLVFRTLDIGGDKPVSFLKRDDEANPALGWRAIRIAFDRPALLRYQVRALLKAAENRELNIMFPMISDVSEFKMAREILDKEIARQKKRKSPLPTKIRVGSMLEVPALIWQLDNLLPLLDFISIGSNDLMQFFFACDRENPKLAGRYDPVSPPALSMLKSIVDKCNAYDIPVTLCGEMGGKPITALALLAIGFRRLSIAPASVGPVKMMIRSLNLAEIETFVAGLLSRSDHSLRELLTSFARDHDIKI
;
A
#
# COMPACT_ATOMS: atom_id res chain seq x y z
N MET A 1 38.71 21.41 -22.11
CA MET A 1 38.99 22.84 -22.34
C MET A 1 39.38 23.46 -21.01
N ALA A 2 40.66 23.84 -20.83
CA ALA A 2 41.15 24.50 -19.61
C ALA A 2 41.58 25.92 -19.99
N GLY A 3 40.65 26.88 -19.90
CA GLY A 3 40.90 28.30 -20.10
C GLY A 3 40.50 29.07 -18.85
N ALA A 4 41.40 29.92 -18.35
CA ALA A 4 41.22 30.75 -17.16
C ALA A 4 40.32 31.96 -17.45
N GLY A 5 39.00 31.75 -17.49
CA GLY A 5 37.98 32.79 -17.52
C GLY A 5 37.05 32.70 -16.30
N SER A 6 36.37 33.80 -15.95
CA SER A 6 35.33 33.81 -14.90
C SER A 6 34.24 32.78 -15.22
N ALA A 7 33.55 32.28 -14.19
CA ALA A 7 32.53 31.25 -14.36
C ALA A 7 31.39 31.67 -15.32
N GLU A 8 31.07 32.96 -15.38
CA GLU A 8 30.16 33.55 -16.38
C GLU A 8 30.69 33.41 -17.82
N HIS A 9 31.98 33.68 -18.05
CA HIS A 9 32.57 33.52 -19.38
C HIS A 9 32.53 32.06 -19.87
N ARG A 10 32.74 31.11 -18.94
CA ARG A 10 32.59 29.67 -19.23
C ARG A 10 31.15 29.31 -19.59
N LEU A 11 30.16 29.86 -18.88
CA LEU A 11 28.74 29.66 -19.18
C LEU A 11 28.36 30.20 -20.56
N THR A 12 28.85 31.38 -20.95
CA THR A 12 28.63 31.96 -22.28
C THR A 12 29.18 31.08 -23.40
N GLU A 13 30.39 30.53 -23.22
CA GLU A 13 30.97 29.60 -24.19
C GLU A 13 30.20 28.27 -24.27
N VAL A 14 29.70 27.76 -23.14
CA VAL A 14 28.87 26.54 -23.13
C VAL A 14 27.55 26.78 -23.87
N VAL A 15 26.82 27.86 -23.62
CA VAL A 15 25.55 28.11 -24.34
C VAL A 15 25.77 28.28 -25.85
N ARG A 16 26.90 28.89 -26.28
CA ARG A 16 27.30 28.97 -27.69
C ARG A 16 27.57 27.61 -28.32
N LEU A 17 28.36 26.76 -27.67
CA LEU A 17 28.67 25.42 -28.15
C LEU A 17 27.42 24.54 -28.22
N VAL A 18 26.50 24.68 -27.28
CA VAL A 18 25.22 23.97 -27.30
C VAL A 18 24.35 24.47 -28.45
N ALA A 19 24.23 25.79 -28.64
CA ALA A 19 23.48 26.37 -29.74
C ALA A 19 23.99 25.87 -31.11
N SER A 20 25.32 25.85 -31.31
CA SER A 20 25.92 25.39 -32.57
C SER A 20 25.74 23.89 -32.79
N ASN A 21 25.93 23.06 -31.76
CA ASN A 21 25.83 21.59 -31.90
C ASN A 21 24.38 21.12 -32.03
N MET A 22 23.43 21.80 -31.38
CA MET A 22 22.00 21.46 -31.44
C MET A 22 21.28 22.12 -32.62
N ILE A 23 22.00 22.89 -33.45
CA ILE A 23 21.43 23.69 -34.55
C ILE A 23 20.25 24.53 -34.00
N ALA A 24 20.46 25.15 -32.85
CA ALA A 24 19.47 25.98 -32.17
C ALA A 24 19.80 27.45 -32.36
N GLU A 25 18.81 28.28 -32.68
CA GLU A 25 19.01 29.72 -32.79
C GLU A 25 19.04 30.41 -31.43
N VAL A 26 18.59 29.72 -30.37
CA VAL A 26 18.71 30.15 -28.98
C VAL A 26 19.19 29.02 -28.11
N CYS A 27 20.11 29.32 -27.18
CA CYS A 27 20.41 28.49 -26.02
C CYS A 27 20.51 29.38 -24.78
N SER A 28 19.76 29.07 -23.73
CA SER A 28 19.69 29.87 -22.50
C SER A 28 19.78 28.99 -21.26
N VAL A 29 20.48 29.47 -20.24
CA VAL A 29 20.58 28.80 -18.94
C VAL A 29 20.06 29.70 -17.82
N TYR A 30 19.15 29.14 -17.04
CA TYR A 30 18.55 29.77 -15.87
C TYR A 30 19.03 29.05 -14.62
N PHE A 31 19.43 29.77 -13.57
CA PHE A 31 19.76 29.18 -12.26
C PHE A 31 18.86 29.72 -11.16
N MET A 32 18.68 28.90 -10.13
CA MET A 32 17.83 29.19 -8.99
C MET A 32 18.53 30.12 -7.98
N ARG A 33 17.82 31.13 -7.49
CA ARG A 33 18.18 32.05 -6.40
C ARG A 33 17.11 32.02 -5.31
N GLY A 34 17.52 32.07 -4.04
CA GLY A 34 16.61 32.07 -2.89
C GLY A 34 15.62 30.90 -2.83
N GLY A 35 15.89 29.78 -3.51
CA GLY A 35 15.06 28.57 -3.52
C GLY A 35 13.77 28.60 -4.36
N GLU A 36 13.29 29.78 -4.79
CA GLU A 36 11.99 29.91 -5.48
C GLU A 36 12.04 30.71 -6.80
N ILE A 37 13.16 31.35 -7.14
CA ILE A 37 13.29 32.23 -8.30
C ILE A 37 14.36 31.72 -9.27
N LEU A 38 14.04 31.59 -10.55
CA LEU A 38 14.97 31.35 -11.64
C LEU A 38 15.42 32.67 -12.26
N GLU A 39 16.72 32.88 -12.37
CA GLU A 39 17.32 34.04 -13.05
C GLU A 39 18.05 33.59 -14.32
N LEU A 40 17.98 34.37 -15.39
CA LEU A 40 18.73 34.12 -16.62
C LEU A 40 20.22 34.48 -16.43
N PHE A 41 21.12 33.50 -16.49
CA PHE A 41 22.56 33.70 -16.27
C PHE A 41 23.39 33.79 -17.55
N ALA A 42 23.01 33.07 -18.60
CA ALA A 42 23.64 33.21 -19.90
C ALA A 42 22.67 32.84 -21.02
N THR A 43 22.84 33.47 -22.18
CA THR A 43 22.07 33.18 -23.38
C THR A 43 22.91 33.42 -24.62
N GLU A 44 22.68 32.63 -25.66
CA GLU A 44 23.06 32.89 -27.04
C GLU A 44 21.75 33.00 -27.83
N GLY A 45 21.55 34.11 -28.54
CA GLY A 45 20.37 34.34 -29.41
C GLY A 45 19.27 35.22 -28.83
N LEU A 46 19.04 35.24 -27.51
CA LEU A 46 18.16 36.24 -26.87
C LEU A 46 18.90 37.58 -26.67
N LYS A 47 18.18 38.63 -26.27
CA LYS A 47 18.79 39.93 -25.96
C LYS A 47 19.77 39.83 -24.79
N GLU A 48 21.02 40.24 -24.98
CA GLU A 48 22.07 40.23 -23.94
C GLU A 48 21.65 41.05 -22.70
N ASP A 49 20.93 42.16 -22.91
CA ASP A 49 20.42 43.03 -21.84
C ASP A 49 19.45 42.34 -20.87
N ALA A 50 18.93 41.15 -21.22
CA ALA A 50 18.01 40.35 -20.42
C ALA A 50 18.72 39.49 -19.36
N VAL A 51 20.03 39.24 -19.52
CA VAL A 51 20.85 38.50 -18.55
C VAL A 51 20.84 39.24 -17.20
N HIS A 52 20.63 38.51 -16.11
CA HIS A 52 20.39 39.00 -14.73
C HIS A 52 19.16 39.91 -14.51
N LYS A 53 18.40 40.26 -15.55
CA LYS A 53 17.15 41.03 -15.43
C LYS A 53 15.91 40.15 -15.47
N THR A 54 15.92 39.11 -16.29
CA THR A 54 14.79 38.18 -16.42
C THR A 54 14.77 37.23 -15.22
N ARG A 55 13.66 37.27 -14.47
CA ARG A 55 13.40 36.41 -13.31
C ARG A 55 12.02 35.76 -13.41
N LEU A 56 11.93 34.49 -13.06
CA LEU A 56 10.71 33.67 -13.12
C LEU A 56 10.56 32.88 -11.81
N ARG A 57 9.35 32.75 -11.28
CA ARG A 57 9.13 31.84 -10.13
C ARG A 57 9.11 30.38 -10.57
N VAL A 58 9.43 29.46 -9.66
CA VAL A 58 9.16 28.04 -9.88
C VAL A 58 7.66 27.84 -10.16
N GLY A 59 7.34 27.09 -11.22
CA GLY A 59 5.98 26.90 -11.74
C GLY A 59 5.49 27.98 -12.72
N GLU A 60 6.22 29.08 -12.90
CA GLU A 60 5.86 30.19 -13.78
C GLU A 60 6.48 30.05 -15.18
N GLY A 61 5.64 30.12 -16.23
CA GLY A 61 6.13 29.93 -17.60
C GLY A 61 6.56 28.49 -17.90
N LEU A 62 7.07 28.25 -19.11
CA LEU A 62 7.58 26.92 -19.49
C LEU A 62 8.85 26.55 -18.71
N VAL A 63 9.74 27.52 -18.50
CA VAL A 63 10.99 27.33 -17.75
C VAL A 63 10.70 27.04 -16.28
N GLY A 64 9.82 27.81 -15.63
CA GLY A 64 9.41 27.53 -14.26
C GLY A 64 8.63 26.22 -14.14
N HIS A 65 7.86 25.83 -15.16
CA HIS A 65 7.20 24.53 -15.17
C HIS A 65 8.19 23.36 -15.18
N ILE A 66 9.23 23.42 -16.01
CA ILE A 66 10.32 22.43 -16.04
C ILE A 66 11.00 22.34 -14.67
N ALA A 67 11.22 23.49 -14.02
CA ALA A 67 11.80 23.50 -12.68
C ALA A 67 10.86 22.93 -11.60
N ALA A 68 9.55 23.16 -11.72
CA ALA A 68 8.59 22.62 -10.76
C ALA A 68 8.41 21.11 -10.88
N THR A 69 8.49 20.56 -12.10
CA THR A 69 8.30 19.12 -12.35
C THR A 69 9.58 18.32 -12.31
N ALA A 70 10.75 18.96 -12.43
CA ALA A 70 12.03 18.30 -12.66
C ALA A 70 12.02 17.38 -13.90
N LEU A 71 11.24 17.72 -14.92
CA LEU A 71 11.10 16.93 -16.15
C LEU A 71 11.44 17.73 -17.41
N PRO A 72 12.08 17.11 -18.41
CA PRO A 72 12.25 17.72 -19.72
C PRO A 72 10.93 18.03 -20.42
N LEU A 73 10.91 19.12 -21.18
CA LEU A 73 9.77 19.56 -21.97
C LEU A 73 10.19 19.76 -23.43
N ASN A 74 9.50 19.10 -24.36
CA ASN A 74 9.75 19.17 -25.80
C ASN A 74 8.47 19.63 -26.51
N LEU A 75 8.49 20.83 -27.08
CA LEU A 75 7.34 21.46 -27.71
C LEU A 75 7.71 21.94 -29.11
N SER A 76 6.95 21.51 -30.11
CA SER A 76 7.06 22.06 -31.48
C SER A 76 6.43 23.44 -31.62
N ASN A 77 5.54 23.82 -30.70
CA ASN A 77 4.99 25.16 -30.58
C ASN A 77 4.80 25.55 -29.09
N ALA A 78 5.78 26.25 -28.54
CA ALA A 78 5.81 26.75 -27.18
C ALA A 78 4.69 27.76 -26.90
N GLN A 79 4.39 28.66 -27.85
CA GLN A 79 3.43 29.76 -27.67
C GLN A 79 1.98 29.27 -27.51
N LYS A 80 1.65 28.09 -28.04
CA LYS A 80 0.32 27.47 -27.87
C LYS A 80 0.15 26.73 -26.54
N HIS A 81 1.22 26.58 -25.75
CA HIS A 81 1.15 25.83 -24.50
C HIS A 81 0.42 26.65 -23.41
N PRO A 82 -0.52 26.07 -22.64
CA PRO A 82 -1.32 26.80 -21.64
C PRO A 82 -0.50 27.50 -20.55
N LYS A 83 0.73 27.02 -20.31
CA LYS A 83 1.68 27.59 -19.34
C LYS A 83 2.72 28.53 -19.96
N PHE A 84 2.57 28.92 -21.23
CA PHE A 84 3.47 29.89 -21.85
C PHE A 84 3.23 31.28 -21.24
N VAL A 85 4.30 31.92 -20.77
CA VAL A 85 4.27 33.27 -20.21
C VAL A 85 5.25 34.12 -21.02
N TYR A 86 4.74 35.16 -21.68
CA TYR A 86 5.54 36.02 -22.56
C TYR A 86 6.37 37.03 -21.77
N ARG A 87 7.66 37.17 -22.10
CA ARG A 87 8.57 38.18 -21.55
C ARG A 87 9.13 39.08 -22.65
N ALA A 88 8.67 40.34 -22.71
CA ALA A 88 9.06 41.29 -23.76
C ALA A 88 10.56 41.65 -23.73
N GLU A 89 11.16 41.55 -22.54
CA GLU A 89 12.57 41.81 -22.27
C GLU A 89 13.52 40.79 -22.91
N THR A 90 13.07 39.55 -23.20
CA THR A 90 13.93 38.50 -23.80
C THR A 90 13.96 38.54 -25.33
N GLY A 91 12.93 39.09 -25.99
CA GLY A 91 12.80 39.06 -27.45
C GLY A 91 12.41 37.70 -28.02
N GLU A 92 11.77 36.84 -27.20
CA GLU A 92 11.51 35.44 -27.55
C GLU A 92 10.33 35.24 -28.54
N GLU A 93 9.63 36.30 -28.95
CA GLU A 93 8.40 36.24 -29.77
C GLU A 93 8.55 35.56 -31.13
N ILE A 94 9.76 35.56 -31.69
CA ILE A 94 10.06 35.00 -33.01
C ILE A 94 10.38 33.50 -32.98
N TYR A 95 10.48 32.89 -31.80
CA TYR A 95 10.79 31.47 -31.65
C TYR A 95 9.52 30.66 -31.38
N HIS A 96 9.41 29.51 -32.04
CA HIS A 96 8.23 28.66 -32.03
C HIS A 96 8.46 27.36 -31.27
N SER A 97 9.54 26.63 -31.53
CA SER A 97 9.81 25.37 -30.83
C SER A 97 10.73 25.58 -29.63
N LEU A 98 10.55 24.75 -28.59
CA LEU A 98 11.31 24.80 -27.34
C LEU A 98 11.61 23.39 -26.86
N MET A 99 12.89 23.15 -26.54
CA MET A 99 13.32 21.99 -25.77
C MET A 99 14.01 22.48 -24.50
N GLY A 100 13.48 22.09 -23.35
CA GLY A 100 14.05 22.45 -22.06
C GLY A 100 14.30 21.22 -21.21
N VAL A 101 15.40 21.23 -20.47
CA VAL A 101 15.79 20.16 -19.53
C VAL A 101 16.15 20.78 -18.18
N PRO A 102 15.78 20.14 -17.07
CA PRO A 102 16.20 20.61 -15.76
C PRO A 102 17.71 20.35 -15.58
N ILE A 103 18.38 21.31 -14.94
CA ILE A 103 19.72 21.13 -14.40
C ILE A 103 19.53 20.64 -12.97
N LEU A 104 19.88 19.38 -12.75
CA LEU A 104 19.66 18.69 -11.48
C LEU A 104 21.00 18.51 -10.77
N ARG A 105 21.00 18.78 -9.47
CA ARG A 105 22.09 18.41 -8.56
C ARG A 105 21.49 17.84 -7.28
N SER A 106 21.95 16.68 -6.85
CA SER A 106 21.43 16.00 -5.65
C SER A 106 19.90 15.82 -5.68
N GLY A 107 19.33 15.58 -6.87
CA GLY A 107 17.88 15.47 -7.10
C GLY A 107 17.07 16.76 -6.91
N LYS A 108 17.71 17.90 -6.63
CA LYS A 108 17.09 19.23 -6.61
C LYS A 108 17.33 19.92 -7.95
N VAL A 109 16.32 20.64 -8.43
CA VAL A 109 16.48 21.52 -9.58
C VAL A 109 17.30 22.73 -9.13
N VAL A 110 18.50 22.88 -9.69
CA VAL A 110 19.34 24.06 -9.48
C VAL A 110 19.23 25.06 -10.63
N GLY A 111 18.67 24.62 -11.76
CA GLY A 111 18.45 25.47 -12.93
C GLY A 111 17.72 24.78 -14.07
N VAL A 112 17.62 25.45 -15.21
CA VAL A 112 16.99 24.93 -16.42
C VAL A 112 17.81 25.36 -17.64
N LEU A 113 18.13 24.41 -18.51
CA LEU A 113 18.77 24.64 -19.81
C LEU A 113 17.70 24.57 -20.89
N VAL A 114 17.63 25.58 -21.75
CA VAL A 114 16.58 25.74 -22.76
C VAL A 114 17.18 26.05 -24.13
N ILE A 115 16.72 25.37 -25.16
CA ILE A 115 17.00 25.71 -26.56
C ILE A 115 15.70 26.03 -27.30
N GLN A 116 15.75 26.97 -28.24
CA GLN A 116 14.59 27.37 -29.05
C GLN A 116 14.97 27.56 -30.51
N ASN A 117 13.96 27.42 -31.39
CA ASN A 117 14.13 27.64 -32.82
C ASN A 117 12.98 28.45 -33.44
N LYS A 118 13.29 29.21 -34.49
CA LYS A 118 12.30 29.99 -35.26
C LYS A 118 11.35 29.08 -36.02
N THR A 119 11.83 27.94 -36.47
CA THR A 119 11.01 26.92 -37.13
C THR A 119 10.26 26.07 -36.10
N GLN A 120 9.06 25.60 -36.47
CA GLN A 120 8.37 24.57 -35.69
C GLN A 120 9.06 23.23 -35.99
N ARG A 121 9.90 22.77 -35.06
CA ARG A 121 10.55 21.47 -35.15
C ARG A 121 10.19 20.58 -33.97
N HIS A 122 10.19 19.28 -34.20
CA HIS A 122 10.15 18.28 -33.13
C HIS A 122 11.58 17.83 -32.88
N TYR A 123 12.08 18.07 -31.66
CA TYR A 123 13.40 17.60 -31.27
C TYR A 123 13.37 16.07 -31.13
N MET A 124 14.35 15.41 -31.71
CA MET A 124 14.51 13.96 -31.64
C MET A 124 14.97 13.54 -30.23
N GLN A 125 14.78 12.27 -29.91
CA GLN A 125 15.16 11.71 -28.61
C GLN A 125 16.66 11.86 -28.33
N GLU A 126 17.50 11.72 -29.36
CA GLU A 126 18.97 11.90 -29.28
C GLU A 126 19.36 13.35 -28.91
N GLU A 127 18.64 14.35 -29.45
CA GLU A 127 18.85 15.77 -29.13
C GLU A 127 18.46 16.06 -27.67
N LYS A 128 17.34 15.48 -27.20
CA LYS A 128 16.91 15.56 -25.80
C LYS A 128 17.95 14.95 -24.86
N GLU A 129 18.45 13.76 -25.17
CA GLU A 129 19.44 13.06 -24.34
C GLU A 129 20.75 13.84 -24.27
N SER A 130 21.21 14.37 -25.40
CA SER A 130 22.40 15.20 -25.48
C SER A 130 22.26 16.47 -24.63
N LEU A 131 21.10 17.15 -24.71
CA LEU A 131 20.84 18.35 -23.91
C LEU A 131 20.79 18.02 -22.40
N GLN A 132 20.22 16.89 -22.00
CA GLN A 132 20.23 16.43 -20.61
C GLN A 132 21.65 16.11 -20.11
N THR A 133 22.53 15.56 -20.97
CA THR A 133 23.94 15.31 -20.60
C THR A 133 24.68 16.63 -20.37
N VAL A 134 24.45 17.64 -21.23
CA VAL A 134 25.02 18.98 -21.01
C VAL A 134 24.49 19.60 -19.72
N ALA A 135 23.20 19.46 -19.42
CA ALA A 135 22.61 19.94 -18.17
C ALA A 135 23.25 19.30 -16.94
N MET A 136 23.56 18.00 -16.97
CA MET A 136 24.30 17.33 -15.88
C MET A 136 25.70 17.92 -15.69
N VAL A 137 26.43 18.20 -16.78
CA VAL A 137 27.77 18.82 -16.69
C VAL A 137 27.70 20.26 -16.18
N LEU A 138 26.67 21.02 -16.59
CA LEU A 138 26.44 22.38 -16.11
C LEU A 138 26.16 22.43 -14.60
N ALA A 139 25.55 21.38 -14.03
CA ALA A 139 25.30 21.29 -12.59
C ALA A 139 26.60 21.33 -11.76
N GLU A 140 27.70 20.77 -12.29
CA GLU A 140 29.02 20.82 -11.62
C GLU A 140 29.67 22.22 -11.68
N LEU A 141 29.50 22.95 -12.79
CA LEU A 141 30.05 24.31 -12.94
C LEU A 141 29.48 25.27 -11.88
N VAL A 142 28.19 25.14 -11.56
CA VAL A 142 27.51 25.94 -10.51
C VAL A 142 28.01 25.57 -9.11
N ALA A 143 28.36 24.31 -8.89
CA ALA A 143 28.81 23.78 -7.59
C ALA A 143 30.19 24.28 -7.17
N SER A 144 31.04 24.70 -8.13
CA SER A 144 32.42 25.12 -7.89
C SER A 144 32.58 26.44 -7.09
N GLY A 145 31.46 27.08 -6.70
CA GLY A 145 31.46 28.21 -5.76
C GLY A 145 31.65 29.60 -6.36
N ASP A 146 31.84 29.71 -7.68
CA ASP A 146 32.10 30.99 -8.35
C ASP A 146 30.82 31.79 -8.73
N LEU A 147 29.61 31.25 -8.53
CA LEU A 147 28.35 31.80 -9.11
C LEU A 147 27.18 32.01 -8.13
N LEU A 148 27.20 31.40 -6.94
CA LEU A 148 26.11 31.47 -5.96
C LEU A 148 26.64 31.80 -4.57
N ASP A 149 26.01 32.76 -3.88
CA ASP A 149 26.42 33.23 -2.55
C ASP A 149 25.97 32.22 -1.46
N PRO A 150 26.87 31.64 -0.64
CA PRO A 150 26.53 30.56 0.30
C PRO A 150 25.60 30.96 1.47
N GLN A 151 25.34 32.25 1.68
CA GLN A 151 24.66 32.74 2.88
C GLN A 151 23.11 32.74 2.81
N GLU A 152 22.49 32.62 1.62
CA GLU A 152 21.03 32.75 1.49
C GLU A 152 20.21 31.52 1.92
N HIS A 153 20.84 30.36 2.18
CA HIS A 153 20.12 29.13 2.51
C HIS A 153 19.88 28.89 4.02
N GLN A 154 20.45 29.72 4.90
CA GLN A 154 20.52 29.40 6.33
C GLN A 154 19.50 30.14 7.22
N GLU A 155 18.83 31.19 6.70
CA GLU A 155 17.94 32.05 7.50
C GLU A 155 16.47 31.60 7.55
N ALA A 156 16.03 30.65 6.72
CA ALA A 156 14.63 30.20 6.68
C ALA A 156 14.25 29.14 7.74
N THR A 157 15.23 28.57 8.45
CA THR A 157 15.05 27.36 9.28
C THR A 157 14.77 27.67 10.76
N LEU A 158 14.96 28.91 11.22
CA LEU A 158 15.04 29.22 12.66
C LEU A 158 13.73 29.66 13.36
N GLU A 159 12.59 29.78 12.67
CA GLU A 159 11.35 30.34 13.26
C GLU A 159 10.20 29.36 13.57
N ARG A 160 10.37 28.03 13.47
CA ARG A 160 9.25 27.06 13.67
C ARG A 160 9.34 26.15 14.90
N ALA A 161 9.89 26.64 16.00
CA ALA A 161 9.89 25.92 17.29
C ALA A 161 8.55 26.05 18.04
N ALA A 162 7.47 25.52 17.47
CA ALA A 162 6.22 25.23 18.17
C ALA A 162 5.90 23.75 18.00
N THR A 163 5.52 23.08 19.10
CA THR A 163 5.10 21.67 19.13
C THR A 163 4.28 21.32 17.89
N SER A 164 4.86 20.53 17.00
CA SER A 164 4.26 20.27 15.69
C SER A 164 3.54 18.93 15.73
N ARG A 165 2.23 19.01 15.94
CA ARG A 165 1.29 17.91 15.73
C ARG A 165 1.05 17.78 14.23
N PHE A 166 1.31 16.60 13.69
CA PHE A 166 1.05 16.26 12.30
C PHE A 166 -0.04 15.20 12.22
N GLU A 167 -0.87 15.31 11.20
CA GLU A 167 -1.85 14.30 10.82
C GLU A 167 -1.44 13.68 9.49
N GLY A 168 -1.61 12.37 9.38
CA GLY A 168 -1.38 11.63 8.16
C GLY A 168 -2.21 10.36 8.10
N MET A 169 -1.93 9.53 7.11
CA MET A 169 -2.63 8.29 6.86
C MET A 169 -1.96 7.13 7.62
N VAL A 170 -2.75 6.36 8.35
CA VAL A 170 -2.27 5.14 9.02
C VAL A 170 -1.91 4.09 7.97
N PHE A 171 -0.66 3.62 7.99
CA PHE A 171 -0.19 2.51 7.16
C PHE A 171 -0.06 1.24 7.97
N ALA A 172 0.44 1.30 9.21
CA ALA A 172 0.43 0.21 10.16
C ALA A 172 -0.01 0.73 11.54
N GLU A 173 -1.00 0.06 12.13
CA GLU A 173 -1.55 0.46 13.43
C GLU A 173 -0.57 0.23 14.57
N GLY A 174 -0.66 1.06 15.60
CA GLY A 174 0.05 0.90 16.86
C GLY A 174 0.48 2.25 17.46
N MET A 175 1.17 2.22 18.59
CA MET A 175 1.68 3.42 19.24
C MET A 175 3.16 3.24 19.56
N ALA A 176 3.94 4.30 19.37
CA ALA A 176 5.37 4.28 19.63
C ALA A 176 5.85 5.59 20.24
N GLU A 177 6.87 5.49 21.09
CA GLU A 177 7.65 6.62 21.61
C GLU A 177 9.12 6.34 21.33
N GLY A 178 9.81 7.29 20.72
CA GLY A 178 11.22 7.17 20.40
C GLY A 178 11.86 8.51 20.05
N VAL A 179 13.14 8.45 19.69
CA VAL A 179 13.91 9.59 19.21
C VAL A 179 13.87 9.64 17.68
N ALA A 180 13.64 10.80 17.09
CA ALA A 180 13.66 11.00 15.64
C ALA A 180 15.06 10.68 15.09
N VAL A 181 15.12 9.74 14.15
CA VAL A 181 16.30 9.45 13.34
C VAL A 181 15.89 9.58 11.88
N PHE A 182 16.65 10.34 11.11
CA PHE A 182 16.35 10.48 9.69
C PHE A 182 16.91 9.29 8.92
N HIS A 183 16.04 8.67 8.12
CA HIS A 183 16.52 7.80 7.07
C HIS A 183 17.16 8.68 6.00
N GLU A 184 18.44 8.45 5.69
CA GLU A 184 19.13 9.09 4.58
C GLU A 184 19.10 8.17 3.35
N PRO A 185 18.12 8.30 2.44
CA PRO A 185 18.13 7.55 1.18
C PRO A 185 19.06 8.18 0.14
N LYS A 186 19.45 9.45 0.31
CA LYS A 186 20.10 10.25 -0.74
C LYS A 186 21.59 10.30 -0.54
N ILE A 187 22.26 9.66 -1.48
CA ILE A 187 23.70 9.67 -1.57
C ILE A 187 24.09 10.73 -2.60
N GLU A 188 24.89 11.71 -2.20
CA GLU A 188 25.40 12.70 -3.15
C GLU A 188 26.50 12.09 -4.02
N VAL A 189 26.21 11.91 -5.31
CA VAL A 189 27.23 11.52 -6.29
C VAL A 189 28.16 12.72 -6.48
N VAL A 190 29.35 12.66 -5.86
CA VAL A 190 30.30 13.80 -5.85
C VAL A 190 31.04 13.95 -7.19
N LYS A 191 31.10 12.89 -8.01
CA LYS A 191 31.84 12.87 -9.27
C LYS A 191 31.04 12.18 -10.37
N HIS A 192 30.69 12.91 -11.43
CA HIS A 192 29.86 12.37 -12.52
C HIS A 192 30.66 11.89 -13.73
N LEU A 193 31.88 12.37 -13.93
CA LEU A 193 32.71 12.05 -15.10
C LEU A 193 33.87 11.10 -14.78
N THR A 194 34.19 10.22 -15.73
CA THR A 194 35.31 9.28 -15.65
C THR A 194 36.10 9.24 -16.95
N ASP A 195 37.43 9.09 -16.83
CA ASP A 195 38.32 8.79 -17.95
C ASP A 195 38.65 7.28 -18.03
N ASN A 196 38.17 6.48 -17.07
CA ASN A 196 38.49 5.06 -16.95
C ASN A 196 37.23 4.18 -16.95
N ILE A 197 36.64 4.05 -18.14
CA ILE A 197 35.45 3.22 -18.40
C ILE A 197 35.62 1.76 -17.90
N PRO A 198 36.74 1.06 -18.15
CA PRO A 198 36.92 -0.31 -17.65
C PRO A 198 36.86 -0.42 -16.13
N GLN A 199 37.40 0.57 -15.40
CA GLN A 199 37.36 0.59 -13.94
C GLN A 199 35.94 0.77 -13.42
N GLU A 200 35.16 1.68 -14.00
CA GLU A 200 33.76 1.90 -13.59
C GLU A 200 32.88 0.68 -13.86
N LYS A 201 33.06 -0.01 -14.99
CA LYS A 201 32.36 -1.29 -15.25
C LYS A 201 32.72 -2.38 -14.24
N SER A 202 33.98 -2.43 -13.81
CA SER A 202 34.41 -3.36 -12.74
C SER A 202 33.79 -2.99 -11.38
N ARG A 203 33.71 -1.70 -11.04
CA ARG A 203 33.05 -1.22 -9.81
C ARG A 203 31.57 -1.57 -9.79
N LEU A 204 30.87 -1.35 -10.90
CA LEU A 204 29.48 -1.75 -11.07
C LEU A 204 29.28 -3.26 -10.88
N GLY A 205 30.14 -4.08 -11.48
CA GLY A 205 30.10 -5.53 -11.32
C GLY A 205 30.26 -5.98 -9.86
N ALA A 206 31.18 -5.35 -9.11
CA ALA A 206 31.39 -5.63 -7.70
C ALA A 206 30.19 -5.18 -6.83
N ALA A 207 29.65 -3.99 -7.09
CA ALA A 207 28.50 -3.45 -6.37
C ALA A 207 27.22 -4.27 -6.59
N LEU A 208 26.96 -4.70 -7.83
CA LEU A 208 25.83 -5.59 -8.14
C LEU A 208 25.96 -6.94 -7.43
N LYS A 209 27.18 -7.50 -7.36
CA LYS A 209 27.42 -8.73 -6.61
C LYS A 209 27.16 -8.55 -5.12
N SER A 210 27.70 -7.48 -4.53
CA SER A 210 27.48 -7.13 -3.12
C SER A 210 25.98 -6.93 -2.79
N LEU A 211 25.24 -6.29 -3.68
CA LEU A 211 23.79 -6.13 -3.57
C LEU A 211 23.05 -7.49 -3.61
N GLN A 212 23.46 -8.40 -4.51
CA GLN A 212 22.88 -9.75 -4.59
C GLN A 212 23.18 -10.56 -3.33
N ASP A 213 24.43 -10.56 -2.86
CA ASP A 213 24.85 -11.28 -1.66
C ASP A 213 24.07 -10.79 -0.42
N GLN A 214 23.86 -9.47 -0.29
CA GLN A 214 23.07 -8.88 0.79
C GLN A 214 21.58 -9.29 0.73
N ILE A 215 20.97 -9.33 -0.46
CA ILE A 215 19.57 -9.78 -0.59
C ILE A 215 19.46 -11.27 -0.23
N GLU A 216 20.43 -12.09 -0.64
CA GLU A 216 20.50 -13.52 -0.27
C GLU A 216 20.65 -13.72 1.25
N GLU A 217 21.47 -12.91 1.92
CA GLU A 217 21.58 -12.93 3.38
C GLU A 217 20.24 -12.61 4.07
N MET A 218 19.55 -11.55 3.63
CA MET A 218 18.23 -11.19 4.16
C MET A 218 17.21 -12.32 3.99
N MET A 219 17.24 -13.02 2.86
CA MET A 219 16.37 -14.18 2.61
C MET A 219 16.72 -15.41 3.47
N SER A 220 17.95 -15.48 3.98
CA SER A 220 18.48 -16.64 4.71
C SER A 220 18.28 -16.59 6.23
N ALA A 221 18.04 -15.39 6.78
CA ALA A 221 17.82 -15.14 8.21
C ALA A 221 16.65 -15.98 8.77
N GLU A 222 16.82 -16.57 9.95
CA GLU A 222 15.91 -17.59 10.53
C GLU A 222 14.44 -17.11 10.66
N ASP A 223 14.21 -15.83 10.95
CA ASP A 223 12.85 -15.25 11.06
C ASP A 223 12.14 -15.07 9.71
N MET A 224 12.89 -14.96 8.60
CA MET A 224 12.33 -14.89 7.24
C MET A 224 11.89 -16.27 6.72
N ARG A 225 12.29 -17.36 7.37
CA ARG A 225 11.85 -18.73 7.02
C ARG A 225 10.41 -19.02 7.45
N HIS A 226 9.83 -18.21 8.33
CA HIS A 226 8.46 -18.35 8.85
C HIS A 226 7.48 -17.30 8.30
N GLN A 227 7.91 -16.41 7.41
CA GLN A 227 7.12 -15.32 6.84
C GLN A 227 7.21 -15.32 5.31
N GLY A 228 6.44 -16.22 4.66
CA GLY A 228 6.56 -16.55 3.23
C GLY A 228 6.31 -15.39 2.25
N ASP A 229 5.42 -14.44 2.57
CA ASP A 229 5.02 -13.38 1.64
C ASP A 229 6.10 -12.29 1.43
N HIS A 230 6.99 -12.10 2.40
CA HIS A 230 8.12 -11.16 2.27
C HIS A 230 9.23 -11.72 1.37
N ARG A 231 9.36 -13.05 1.33
CA ARG A 231 10.32 -13.73 0.46
C ARG A 231 9.97 -13.53 -1.01
N GLU A 232 8.68 -13.52 -1.37
CA GLU A 232 8.26 -13.27 -2.75
C GLU A 232 8.64 -11.85 -3.22
N ILE A 233 8.55 -10.86 -2.34
CA ILE A 233 9.00 -9.48 -2.62
C ILE A 233 10.52 -9.46 -2.83
N LEU A 234 11.28 -10.12 -1.94
CA LEU A 234 12.73 -10.22 -2.08
C LEU A 234 13.16 -11.03 -3.32
N ASP A 235 12.38 -12.01 -3.74
CA ASP A 235 12.57 -12.78 -4.98
C ASP A 235 12.43 -11.88 -6.21
N VAL A 236 11.47 -10.94 -6.20
CA VAL A 236 11.33 -9.93 -7.27
C VAL A 236 12.53 -8.99 -7.28
N TYR A 237 13.00 -8.52 -6.12
CA TYR A 237 14.19 -7.68 -6.02
C TYR A 237 15.43 -8.42 -6.54
N MET A 238 15.55 -9.72 -6.22
CA MET A 238 16.61 -10.58 -6.71
C MET A 238 16.54 -10.78 -8.23
N LEU A 239 15.33 -10.94 -8.79
CA LEU A 239 15.12 -11.05 -10.23
C LEU A 239 15.63 -9.79 -10.97
N PHE A 240 15.31 -8.60 -10.45
CA PHE A 240 15.80 -7.33 -11.00
C PHE A 240 17.31 -7.16 -10.81
N ALA A 241 17.85 -7.50 -9.63
CA ALA A 241 19.30 -7.44 -9.38
C ALA A 241 20.09 -8.40 -10.29
N LYS A 242 19.47 -9.49 -10.76
CA LYS A 242 20.02 -10.46 -11.72
C LYS A 242 19.67 -10.12 -13.20
N ASP A 243 18.91 -9.06 -13.45
CA ASP A 243 18.47 -8.70 -14.79
C ASP A 243 19.64 -8.17 -15.64
N LYS A 244 19.90 -8.85 -16.75
CA LYS A 244 20.99 -8.51 -17.67
C LYS A 244 20.71 -7.22 -18.45
N GLY A 245 19.43 -6.90 -18.70
CA GLY A 245 19.04 -5.70 -19.44
C GLY A 245 19.23 -4.42 -18.62
N TRP A 246 18.93 -4.46 -17.32
CA TRP A 246 19.18 -3.36 -16.39
C TRP A 246 20.67 -3.07 -16.28
N ARG A 247 21.48 -4.12 -16.10
CA ARG A 247 22.95 -4.01 -16.11
C ARG A 247 23.48 -3.41 -17.41
N SER A 248 23.04 -3.92 -18.56
CA SER A 248 23.49 -3.44 -19.88
C SER A 248 23.20 -1.94 -20.05
N LYS A 249 22.01 -1.48 -19.66
CA LYS A 249 21.65 -0.05 -19.74
C LYS A 249 22.57 0.85 -18.90
N ILE A 250 23.00 0.39 -17.73
CA ILE A 250 23.95 1.14 -16.90
C ILE A 250 25.33 1.12 -17.57
N GLU A 251 25.79 -0.03 -18.06
CA GLU A 251 27.08 -0.17 -18.77
C GLU A 251 27.14 0.69 -20.04
N ASP A 252 26.05 0.78 -20.81
CA ASP A 252 25.93 1.62 -22.02
C ASP A 252 26.09 3.11 -21.69
N ILE A 253 25.57 3.55 -20.53
CA ILE A 253 25.73 4.93 -20.07
C ILE A 253 27.14 5.19 -19.55
N ILE A 254 27.77 4.21 -18.88
CA ILE A 254 29.18 4.32 -18.47
C ILE A 254 30.08 4.49 -19.72
N ASP A 255 29.76 3.82 -20.84
CA ASP A 255 30.50 3.97 -22.10
C ASP A 255 30.49 5.40 -22.67
N THR A 256 29.55 6.26 -22.21
CA THR A 256 29.52 7.68 -22.58
C THR A 256 30.48 8.56 -21.77
N GLY A 257 31.23 7.99 -20.82
CA GLY A 257 32.20 8.70 -19.97
C GLY A 257 31.65 9.12 -18.60
N LEU A 258 30.52 8.54 -18.16
CA LEU A 258 29.95 8.76 -16.83
C LEU A 258 30.47 7.74 -15.80
N THR A 259 30.55 8.15 -14.54
CA THR A 259 30.81 7.24 -13.41
C THR A 259 29.68 6.24 -13.22
N ALA A 260 29.95 5.10 -12.54
CA ALA A 260 28.94 4.09 -12.30
C ALA A 260 27.72 4.66 -11.54
N GLU A 261 27.94 5.52 -10.56
CA GLU A 261 26.89 6.17 -9.78
C GLU A 261 26.02 7.11 -10.64
N ALA A 262 26.65 7.95 -11.47
CA ALA A 262 25.95 8.84 -12.38
C ALA A 262 25.16 8.07 -13.46
N ALA A 263 25.68 6.92 -13.90
CA ALA A 263 25.00 6.04 -14.83
C ALA A 263 23.73 5.42 -14.22
N VAL A 264 23.79 4.95 -12.97
CA VAL A 264 22.62 4.44 -12.24
C VAL A 264 21.54 5.53 -12.07
N GLU A 265 21.95 6.75 -11.66
CA GLU A 265 21.03 7.89 -11.53
C GLU A 265 20.38 8.25 -12.88
N LYS A 266 21.14 8.21 -13.97
CA LYS A 266 20.61 8.46 -15.32
C LYS A 266 19.59 7.41 -15.74
N VAL A 267 19.84 6.12 -15.48
CA VAL A 267 18.86 5.04 -15.76
C VAL A 267 17.57 5.26 -14.96
N GLN A 268 17.70 5.65 -13.69
CA GLN A 268 16.56 5.94 -12.81
C GLN A 268 15.69 7.08 -13.37
N LEU A 269 16.30 8.21 -13.75
CA LEU A 269 15.61 9.35 -14.35
C LEU A 269 14.90 8.99 -15.65
N ASN A 270 15.54 8.18 -16.50
CA ASN A 270 14.95 7.72 -17.76
C ASN A 270 13.73 6.81 -17.52
N ASN A 271 13.78 5.92 -16.52
CA ASN A 271 12.66 5.06 -16.16
C ASN A 271 11.47 5.86 -15.61
N ARG A 272 11.72 6.83 -14.72
CA ARG A 272 10.67 7.75 -14.21
C ARG A 272 9.96 8.49 -15.34
N ALA A 273 10.71 9.06 -16.27
CA ALA A 273 10.15 9.82 -17.39
C ALA A 273 9.25 8.97 -18.31
N ARG A 274 9.55 7.68 -18.48
CA ARG A 274 8.71 6.74 -19.26
C ARG A 274 7.44 6.34 -18.50
N MET A 275 7.56 6.09 -17.20
CA MET A 275 6.46 5.57 -16.37
C MET A 275 5.42 6.64 -16.02
N GLN A 276 5.79 7.92 -15.93
CA GLN A 276 4.83 9.01 -15.71
C GLN A 276 3.85 9.24 -16.87
N GLN A 277 4.07 8.62 -18.03
CA GLN A 277 3.12 8.61 -19.15
C GLN A 277 2.08 7.48 -19.03
N MET A 278 2.12 6.67 -17.96
CA MET A 278 1.22 5.54 -17.72
C MET A 278 0.32 5.82 -16.51
N ASP A 279 -1.00 5.68 -16.67
CA ASP A 279 -1.98 6.00 -15.61
C ASP A 279 -2.17 4.89 -14.55
N ASP A 280 -1.56 3.71 -14.77
CA ASP A 280 -1.78 2.51 -13.95
C ASP A 280 -1.15 2.64 -12.54
N PRO A 281 -1.96 2.58 -11.45
CA PRO A 281 -1.47 2.58 -10.07
C PRO A 281 -0.49 1.43 -9.75
N TYR A 282 -0.66 0.24 -10.34
CA TYR A 282 0.23 -0.89 -10.13
C TYR A 282 1.64 -0.63 -10.69
N MET A 283 1.71 0.05 -11.83
CA MET A 283 2.98 0.42 -12.46
C MET A 283 3.72 1.50 -11.67
N ARG A 284 2.99 2.39 -10.98
CA ARG A 284 3.58 3.38 -10.07
C ARG A 284 4.23 2.74 -8.85
N GLU A 285 3.62 1.69 -8.30
CA GLU A 285 4.18 0.94 -7.17
C GLU A 285 5.47 0.23 -7.56
N ARG A 286 5.49 -0.44 -8.72
CA ARG A 286 6.72 -1.06 -9.26
C ARG A 286 7.84 -0.07 -9.55
N LEU A 287 7.52 1.17 -9.92
CA LEU A 287 8.53 2.22 -10.12
C LEU A 287 9.22 2.57 -8.79
N SER A 288 8.48 2.62 -7.69
CA SER A 288 9.04 2.87 -6.36
C SER A 288 10.02 1.76 -5.95
N ASP A 289 9.68 0.50 -6.23
CA ASP A 289 10.56 -0.65 -5.96
C ASP A 289 11.87 -0.59 -6.78
N LEU A 290 11.80 -0.16 -8.05
CA LEU A 290 12.98 0.02 -8.90
C LEU A 290 13.86 1.19 -8.44
N ASP A 291 13.24 2.27 -7.98
CA ASP A 291 13.96 3.42 -7.43
C ASP A 291 14.71 3.04 -6.14
N ASP A 292 14.10 2.21 -5.29
CA ASP A 292 14.72 1.69 -4.07
C ASP A 292 15.97 0.86 -4.40
N LEU A 293 15.83 -0.11 -5.32
CA LEU A 293 16.95 -0.95 -5.76
C LEU A 293 18.10 -0.13 -6.37
N ALA A 294 17.79 0.92 -7.14
CA ALA A 294 18.78 1.83 -7.70
C ALA A 294 19.53 2.63 -6.62
N ASN A 295 18.82 3.15 -5.62
CA ASN A 295 19.42 3.86 -4.49
C ASN A 295 20.34 2.92 -3.69
N ARG A 296 19.91 1.68 -3.47
CA ARG A 296 20.72 0.67 -2.77
C ARG A 296 21.98 0.32 -3.56
N LEU A 297 21.89 0.15 -4.88
CA LEU A 297 23.06 -0.06 -5.74
C LEU A 297 24.07 1.10 -5.62
N ASN A 298 23.60 2.35 -5.56
CA ASN A 298 24.48 3.51 -5.34
C ASN A 298 25.20 3.46 -3.97
N ARG A 299 24.56 2.94 -2.90
CA ARG A 299 25.24 2.72 -1.59
C ARG A 299 26.39 1.74 -1.71
N HIS A 300 26.16 0.64 -2.44
CA HIS A 300 27.20 -0.35 -2.72
C HIS A 300 28.35 0.24 -3.54
N LEU A 301 28.06 1.06 -4.55
CA LEU A 301 29.08 1.73 -5.37
C LEU A 301 29.97 2.69 -4.57
N MET A 302 29.39 3.36 -3.57
CA MET A 302 30.07 4.36 -2.74
C MET A 302 30.68 3.78 -1.46
N GLY A 303 30.55 2.47 -1.22
CA GLY A 303 31.07 1.81 -0.01
C GLY A 303 30.31 2.18 1.27
N LEU A 304 29.09 2.72 1.12
CA LEU A 304 28.23 3.23 2.19
C LEU A 304 27.25 2.18 2.75
N VAL A 305 27.49 0.90 2.47
CA VAL A 305 26.59 -0.24 2.78
C VAL A 305 26.13 -0.27 4.25
N LYS A 306 26.94 0.28 5.17
CA LYS A 306 26.66 0.34 6.62
C LYS A 306 26.09 1.65 7.14
N THR A 307 25.90 2.69 6.32
CA THR A 307 25.63 4.05 6.83
C THR A 307 24.15 4.41 6.97
N ALA A 308 23.21 3.67 6.35
CA ALA A 308 21.78 3.93 6.56
C ALA A 308 21.33 3.64 8.01
N ALA A 309 21.94 2.64 8.64
CA ALA A 309 21.84 2.34 10.06
C ALA A 309 23.20 2.66 10.70
N SER A 310 23.39 3.90 11.18
CA SER A 310 24.62 4.28 11.88
C SER A 310 24.92 3.30 13.03
N GLU A 311 26.19 2.98 13.30
CA GLU A 311 26.56 2.09 14.41
C GLU A 311 26.15 2.63 15.81
N ASP A 312 25.69 3.90 15.90
CA ASP A 312 25.29 4.60 17.13
C ASP A 312 23.80 5.02 17.14
N LEU A 313 22.90 4.12 16.74
CA LEU A 313 21.44 4.35 16.82
C LEU A 313 20.93 4.33 18.28
N PRO A 314 20.03 5.24 18.68
CA PRO A 314 19.39 5.24 20.00
C PRO A 314 18.66 3.92 20.30
N ASP A 315 18.55 3.55 21.58
CA ASP A 315 17.86 2.32 22.01
C ASP A 315 16.37 2.26 21.63
N LYS A 316 15.72 3.41 21.45
CA LYS A 316 14.35 3.54 20.94
C LYS A 316 14.27 4.70 19.99
N PHE A 317 14.17 4.41 18.69
CA PHE A 317 14.10 5.46 17.67
C PHE A 317 12.92 5.29 16.73
N ILE A 318 12.43 6.43 16.25
CA ILE A 318 11.40 6.55 15.22
C ILE A 318 12.09 7.04 13.96
N LEU A 319 11.94 6.26 12.90
CA LEU A 319 12.54 6.57 11.62
C LEU A 319 11.68 7.57 10.85
N VAL A 320 12.26 8.66 10.37
CA VAL A 320 11.59 9.67 9.56
C VAL A 320 12.18 9.63 8.15
N ALA A 321 11.36 9.39 7.14
CA ALA A 321 11.82 9.25 5.76
C ALA A 321 10.90 9.95 4.75
N GLN A 322 11.44 10.35 3.59
CA GLN A 322 10.60 10.83 2.48
C GLN A 322 9.76 9.68 1.89
N ASN A 323 10.46 8.59 1.60
CA ASN A 323 9.97 7.32 1.08
C ASN A 323 10.88 6.23 1.66
N MET A 324 10.41 4.99 1.69
CA MET A 324 11.17 3.84 2.17
C MET A 324 10.76 2.58 1.44
N GLY A 325 11.75 1.76 1.04
CA GLY A 325 11.52 0.41 0.56
C GLY A 325 11.41 -0.61 1.69
N PRO A 326 10.85 -1.80 1.43
CA PRO A 326 10.76 -2.89 2.41
C PRO A 326 12.14 -3.39 2.85
N ALA A 327 13.15 -3.35 1.97
CA ALA A 327 14.51 -3.77 2.29
C ALA A 327 15.20 -2.78 3.26
N ASP A 328 14.99 -1.48 3.07
CA ASP A 328 15.52 -0.45 3.95
C ASP A 328 15.01 -0.58 5.39
N LEU A 329 13.73 -0.92 5.55
CA LEU A 329 13.15 -1.15 6.87
C LEU A 329 13.83 -2.34 7.60
N LEU A 330 14.29 -3.34 6.85
CA LEU A 330 14.94 -4.54 7.39
C LEU A 330 16.42 -4.34 7.71
N ASP A 331 17.06 -3.29 7.18
CA ASP A 331 18.45 -2.95 7.47
C ASP A 331 18.62 -2.39 8.90
N TYR A 332 17.53 -1.99 9.57
CA TYR A 332 17.53 -1.46 10.94
C TYR A 332 17.35 -2.54 12.01
N ASP A 333 17.96 -2.31 13.18
CA ASP A 333 17.79 -3.14 14.37
C ASP A 333 16.33 -3.10 14.86
N ARG A 334 15.67 -4.26 14.81
CA ARG A 334 14.25 -4.43 15.15
C ARG A 334 13.96 -4.20 16.63
N ASP A 335 14.93 -4.46 17.51
CA ASP A 335 14.74 -4.26 18.94
C ASP A 335 14.77 -2.78 19.32
N LYS A 336 15.40 -1.96 18.47
CA LYS A 336 15.56 -0.51 18.67
C LYS A 336 14.57 0.33 17.86
N LEU A 337 14.16 -0.13 16.68
CA LEU A 337 13.22 0.57 15.81
C LEU A 337 11.80 0.43 16.33
N CYS A 338 11.25 1.51 16.87
CA CYS A 338 9.91 1.49 17.48
C CYS A 338 8.80 2.05 16.59
N GLY A 339 9.10 2.74 15.48
CA GLY A 339 8.07 3.26 14.57
C GLY A 339 8.64 3.97 13.34
N VAL A 340 7.79 4.19 12.33
CA VAL A 340 8.18 4.83 11.06
C VAL A 340 7.20 5.94 10.66
N VAL A 341 7.75 7.08 10.24
CA VAL A 341 7.02 8.24 9.73
C VAL A 341 7.47 8.51 8.29
N LEU A 342 6.52 8.49 7.34
CA LEU A 342 6.81 8.73 5.94
C LEU A 342 6.18 10.03 5.42
N GLN A 343 6.93 10.83 4.68
CA GLN A 343 6.37 11.99 3.97
C GLN A 343 5.37 11.51 2.90
N ASN A 344 5.77 10.56 2.05
CA ASN A 344 4.90 9.96 1.05
C ASN A 344 4.78 8.45 1.24
N GLY A 345 3.77 7.87 0.60
CA GLY A 345 3.56 6.43 0.59
C GLY A 345 2.08 6.08 0.41
N SER A 346 1.81 4.79 0.31
CA SER A 346 0.45 4.26 0.25
C SER A 346 0.25 3.14 1.27
N GLN A 347 -1.00 2.92 1.67
CA GLN A 347 -1.37 1.79 2.51
C GLN A 347 -1.11 0.43 1.85
N THR A 348 -1.02 0.40 0.52
CA THR A 348 -0.77 -0.82 -0.27
C THR A 348 0.72 -1.09 -0.48
N ALA A 349 1.58 -0.07 -0.27
CA ALA A 349 3.01 -0.20 -0.49
C ALA A 349 3.60 -1.38 0.27
N HIS A 350 4.51 -2.11 -0.37
CA HIS A 350 5.18 -3.27 0.22
C HIS A 350 5.81 -2.98 1.59
N VAL A 351 6.35 -1.78 1.81
CA VAL A 351 6.89 -1.36 3.11
C VAL A 351 5.83 -1.36 4.23
N SER A 352 4.58 -0.98 3.92
CA SER A 352 3.46 -0.96 4.86
C SER A 352 3.04 -2.37 5.27
N ILE A 353 3.12 -3.34 4.34
CA ILE A 353 2.85 -4.76 4.61
C ILE A 353 3.90 -5.32 5.56
N VAL A 354 5.18 -5.05 5.29
CA VAL A 354 6.30 -5.49 6.15
C VAL A 354 6.18 -4.87 7.54
N ALA A 355 5.90 -3.57 7.65
CA ALA A 355 5.73 -2.90 8.94
C ALA A 355 4.60 -3.50 9.80
N ARG A 356 3.45 -3.82 9.18
CA ARG A 356 2.34 -4.52 9.88
C ARG A 356 2.76 -5.89 10.40
N ALA A 357 3.49 -6.66 9.60
CA ALA A 357 3.95 -7.98 9.98
C ALA A 357 4.96 -7.94 11.14
N LEU A 358 5.82 -6.91 11.16
CA LEU A 358 6.78 -6.65 12.23
C LEU A 358 6.15 -5.97 13.45
N GLY A 359 4.87 -5.57 13.38
CA GLY A 359 4.20 -4.85 14.46
C GLY A 359 4.75 -3.43 14.69
N ILE A 360 5.41 -2.84 13.69
CA ILE A 360 5.99 -1.51 13.76
C ILE A 360 4.93 -0.48 13.33
N PRO A 361 4.51 0.44 14.21
CA PRO A 361 3.57 1.51 13.87
C PRO A 361 4.12 2.38 12.73
N MET A 362 3.29 2.64 11.74
CA MET A 362 3.69 3.40 10.56
C MET A 362 2.60 4.38 10.13
N VAL A 363 2.97 5.66 10.00
CA VAL A 363 2.06 6.70 9.50
C VAL A 363 2.76 7.41 8.33
N GLY A 364 2.05 7.56 7.22
CA GLY A 364 2.57 8.20 6.02
C GLY A 364 1.66 9.30 5.48
N GLN A 365 2.00 9.83 4.30
CA GLN A 365 1.35 11.02 3.71
C GLN A 365 1.43 12.25 4.63
N MET A 366 2.53 12.34 5.37
CA MET A 366 2.84 13.50 6.18
C MET A 366 3.32 14.62 5.25
N GLY A 367 2.65 15.78 5.29
CA GLY A 367 3.05 16.93 4.46
C GLY A 367 4.51 17.34 4.67
N ASP A 368 5.06 18.16 3.77
CA ASP A 368 6.49 18.52 3.69
C ASP A 368 7.12 19.00 5.01
N ALA A 369 6.32 19.55 5.90
CA ALA A 369 6.76 20.03 7.20
C ALA A 369 7.33 18.92 8.12
N VAL A 370 7.03 17.65 7.89
CA VAL A 370 7.59 16.53 8.68
C VAL A 370 9.10 16.39 8.52
N LEU A 371 9.65 16.83 7.38
CA LEU A 371 11.09 16.78 7.10
C LEU A 371 11.87 17.97 7.65
N THR A 372 11.16 18.95 8.19
CA THR A 372 11.78 20.16 8.76
C THR A 372 12.12 20.03 10.24
N VAL A 373 11.81 18.86 10.83
CA VAL A 373 12.08 18.57 12.24
C VAL A 373 13.56 18.23 12.46
N ALA A 374 14.12 18.58 13.62
CA ALA A 374 15.51 18.26 13.93
C ALA A 374 15.67 16.78 14.33
N GLU A 375 16.80 16.20 13.92
CA GLU A 375 17.21 14.88 14.40
C GLU A 375 17.47 14.91 15.91
N GLY A 376 17.18 13.80 16.60
CA GLY A 376 17.35 13.70 18.05
C GLY A 376 16.16 14.21 18.87
N GLU A 377 15.10 14.74 18.24
CA GLU A 377 13.88 15.14 18.94
C GLU A 377 13.06 13.94 19.43
N ARG A 378 12.27 14.13 20.50
CA ARG A 378 11.32 13.09 20.94
C ARG A 378 10.10 13.07 20.04
N VAL A 379 9.66 11.86 19.69
CA VAL A 379 8.52 11.63 18.81
C VAL A 379 7.55 10.65 19.45
N ILE A 380 6.26 10.93 19.29
CA ILE A 380 5.17 9.99 19.59
C ILE A 380 4.42 9.73 18.29
N ILE A 381 4.25 8.45 17.96
CA ILE A 381 3.34 7.99 16.91
C ILE A 381 2.07 7.46 17.56
N ASN A 382 0.93 8.02 17.16
CA ASN A 382 -0.39 7.42 17.33
C ASN A 382 -0.86 6.89 15.98
N GLY A 383 -0.45 5.67 15.66
CA GLY A 383 -0.83 4.96 14.45
C GLY A 383 -2.26 4.42 14.46
N VAL A 384 -3.07 4.72 15.47
CA VAL A 384 -4.53 4.45 15.43
C VAL A 384 -5.26 5.63 14.80
N ASP A 385 -4.94 6.85 15.27
CA ASP A 385 -5.59 8.08 14.81
C ASP A 385 -4.82 8.77 13.68
N GLY A 386 -3.65 8.24 13.29
CA GLY A 386 -2.79 8.83 12.25
C GLY A 386 -2.11 10.13 12.69
N ILE A 387 -1.85 10.29 13.99
CA ILE A 387 -1.27 11.52 14.56
C ILE A 387 0.18 11.28 14.96
N VAL A 388 1.08 12.21 14.62
CA VAL A 388 2.48 12.21 15.06
C VAL A 388 2.80 13.51 15.77
N TYR A 389 3.43 13.42 16.93
CA TYR A 389 3.91 14.59 17.69
C TYR A 389 5.43 14.62 17.68
N PHE A 390 6.00 15.76 17.27
CA PHE A 390 7.42 16.05 17.46
C PHE A 390 7.60 17.04 18.60
N SER A 391 8.61 16.79 19.43
CA SER A 391 8.88 17.52 20.66
C SER A 391 7.61 17.74 21.51
N PRO A 392 6.88 16.66 21.88
CA PRO A 392 5.65 16.77 22.66
C PRO A 392 5.92 17.34 24.06
N PRO A 393 5.00 18.17 24.60
CA PRO A 393 5.03 18.63 25.98
C PRO A 393 5.00 17.44 26.96
N PRO A 394 5.57 17.59 28.17
CA PRO A 394 5.53 16.56 29.20
C PRO A 394 4.12 16.03 29.52
N GLU A 395 3.09 16.89 29.44
CA GLU A 395 1.70 16.48 29.68
C GLU A 395 1.19 15.50 28.61
N ILE A 396 1.53 15.72 27.34
CA ILE A 396 1.17 14.82 26.23
C ILE A 396 1.92 13.49 26.36
N LEU A 397 3.22 13.54 26.68
CA LEU A 397 4.03 12.34 26.92
C LEU A 397 3.45 11.46 28.04
N GLN A 398 3.08 12.07 29.16
CA GLN A 398 2.54 11.35 30.31
C GLN A 398 1.19 10.68 29.97
N SER A 399 0.28 11.42 29.34
CA SER A 399 -1.02 10.87 28.91
C SER A 399 -0.86 9.72 27.91
N TYR A 400 0.08 9.81 26.98
CA TYR A 400 0.33 8.73 26.02
C TYR A 400 0.95 7.49 26.67
N ARG A 401 1.87 7.65 27.62
CA ARG A 401 2.44 6.51 28.35
C ARG A 401 1.39 5.79 29.18
N GLU A 402 0.51 6.52 29.86
CA GLU A 402 -0.63 5.96 30.60
C GLU A 402 -1.59 5.21 29.66
N ASN A 403 -1.84 5.73 28.46
CA ASN A 403 -2.65 5.05 27.44
C ASN A 403 -1.99 3.77 26.92
N ILE A 404 -0.68 3.78 26.66
CA ILE A 404 0.09 2.59 26.24
C ILE A 404 0.07 1.53 27.34
N GLU A 405 0.29 1.93 28.60
CA GLU A 405 0.27 1.03 29.74
C GLU A 405 -1.11 0.40 29.93
N SER A 406 -2.17 1.21 29.89
CA SER A 406 -3.56 0.73 29.96
C SER A 406 -3.89 -0.26 28.85
N ARG A 407 -3.38 -0.02 27.62
CA ARG A 407 -3.54 -0.93 26.49
C ARG A 407 -2.76 -2.24 26.67
N ASN A 408 -1.55 -2.18 27.22
CA ASN A 408 -0.75 -3.38 27.51
C ASN A 408 -1.41 -4.25 28.59
N VAL A 409 -1.97 -3.63 29.63
CA VAL A 409 -2.79 -4.33 30.64
C VAL A 409 -3.97 -5.03 29.97
N LEU A 410 -4.71 -4.33 29.12
CA LEU A 410 -5.87 -4.88 28.42
C LEU A 410 -5.48 -6.02 27.44
N MET A 411 -4.34 -5.91 26.76
CA MET A 411 -3.81 -6.99 25.91
C MET A 411 -3.45 -8.24 26.73
N ALA A 412 -2.81 -8.05 27.90
CA ALA A 412 -2.52 -9.16 28.80
C ALA A 412 -3.80 -9.82 29.33
N GLU A 413 -4.87 -9.05 29.58
CA GLU A 413 -6.19 -9.60 29.90
C GLU A 413 -6.76 -10.44 28.76
N TYR A 414 -6.65 -9.98 27.51
CA TYR A 414 -7.09 -10.75 26.34
C TYR A 414 -6.31 -12.06 26.17
N GLU A 415 -4.99 -12.04 26.35
CA GLU A 415 -4.17 -13.24 26.32
C GLU A 415 -4.58 -14.23 27.42
N ALA A 416 -4.87 -13.74 28.63
CA ALA A 416 -5.37 -14.56 29.73
C ALA A 416 -6.77 -15.17 29.48
N LEU A 417 -7.53 -14.61 28.52
CA LEU A 417 -8.82 -15.16 28.07
C LEU A 417 -8.68 -16.13 26.90
N ARG A 418 -7.51 -16.26 26.26
CA ARG A 418 -7.31 -17.03 25.02
C ARG A 418 -7.90 -18.43 25.10
N ASP A 419 -7.52 -19.20 26.13
CA ASP A 419 -7.90 -20.60 26.27
C ASP A 419 -9.21 -20.80 27.07
N LYS A 420 -9.88 -19.70 27.47
CA LYS A 420 -11.17 -19.75 28.17
C LYS A 420 -12.32 -19.84 27.16
N PRO A 421 -13.42 -20.53 27.51
CA PRO A 421 -14.59 -20.61 26.65
C PRO A 421 -15.33 -19.26 26.61
N ALA A 422 -16.01 -18.96 25.50
CA ALA A 422 -16.83 -17.76 25.36
C ALA A 422 -18.26 -18.06 25.84
N VAL A 423 -18.49 -17.92 27.14
CA VAL A 423 -19.78 -18.21 27.80
C VAL A 423 -20.23 -16.98 28.57
N THR A 424 -21.50 -16.60 28.41
CA THR A 424 -22.13 -15.47 29.11
C THR A 424 -22.36 -15.76 30.59
N LEU A 425 -22.66 -14.74 31.38
CA LEU A 425 -22.92 -14.88 32.82
C LEU A 425 -24.14 -15.77 33.12
N ASP A 426 -25.13 -15.75 32.23
CA ASP A 426 -26.32 -16.61 32.25
C ASP A 426 -26.13 -17.96 31.57
N GLY A 427 -24.89 -18.32 31.18
CA GLY A 427 -24.51 -19.68 30.78
C GLY A 427 -24.69 -20.00 29.30
N THR A 428 -24.96 -19.02 28.44
CA THR A 428 -25.07 -19.23 26.99
C THR A 428 -23.69 -19.28 26.36
N GLU A 429 -23.40 -20.35 25.62
CA GLU A 429 -22.16 -20.50 24.85
C GLU A 429 -22.25 -19.77 23.50
N VAL A 430 -21.18 -19.05 23.15
CA VAL A 430 -21.01 -18.37 21.87
C VAL A 430 -19.77 -18.91 21.18
N GLU A 431 -19.91 -19.37 19.95
CA GLU A 431 -18.80 -19.87 19.15
C GLU A 431 -18.07 -18.70 18.46
N LEU A 432 -16.81 -18.47 18.85
CA LEU A 432 -15.93 -17.50 18.20
C LEU A 432 -15.01 -18.22 17.22
N LEU A 433 -15.17 -17.90 15.95
CA LEU A 433 -14.41 -18.40 14.81
C LEU A 433 -13.56 -17.26 14.23
N VAL A 434 -12.56 -17.59 13.42
CA VAL A 434 -11.78 -16.60 12.68
C VAL A 434 -12.06 -16.61 11.18
N ASN A 435 -11.91 -15.43 10.58
CA ASN A 435 -11.79 -15.27 9.14
C ASN A 435 -10.32 -15.45 8.74
N ALA A 436 -10.08 -16.18 7.66
CA ALA A 436 -8.76 -16.40 7.07
C ALA A 436 -8.84 -16.31 5.54
N GLY A 437 -7.72 -16.05 4.88
CA GLY A 437 -7.58 -16.13 3.42
C GLY A 437 -6.19 -16.58 2.96
N LEU A 438 -5.23 -16.61 3.88
CA LEU A 438 -3.84 -17.00 3.66
C LEU A 438 -3.39 -18.04 4.68
N SER A 439 -2.26 -18.69 4.39
CA SER A 439 -1.61 -19.60 5.35
C SER A 439 -1.24 -18.92 6.65
N ILE A 440 -0.78 -17.66 6.60
CA ILE A 440 -0.39 -16.89 7.79
C ILE A 440 -1.57 -16.58 8.72
N ASP A 441 -2.78 -16.46 8.17
CA ASP A 441 -3.98 -16.22 8.97
C ASP A 441 -4.30 -17.42 9.88
N MET A 442 -3.81 -18.62 9.54
CA MET A 442 -3.97 -19.82 10.35
C MET A 442 -3.16 -19.77 11.64
N ASP A 443 -2.07 -19.00 11.72
CA ASP A 443 -1.39 -18.74 12.99
C ASP A 443 -2.28 -17.90 13.92
N GLY A 444 -3.11 -17.02 13.32
CA GLY A 444 -4.14 -16.25 14.02
C GLY A 444 -5.15 -17.13 14.75
N LEU A 445 -5.51 -18.30 14.20
CA LEU A 445 -6.40 -19.27 14.85
C LEU A 445 -5.82 -19.78 16.18
N LYS A 446 -4.50 -20.04 16.22
CA LYS A 446 -3.81 -20.48 17.44
C LYS A 446 -3.63 -19.34 18.44
N ARG A 447 -3.18 -18.17 17.97
CA ARG A 447 -2.93 -16.99 18.82
C ARG A 447 -4.20 -16.43 19.46
N SER A 448 -5.33 -16.51 18.77
CA SER A 448 -6.61 -15.99 19.27
C SER A 448 -7.37 -16.95 20.19
N GLY A 449 -7.06 -18.26 20.15
CA GLY A 449 -7.83 -19.27 20.87
C GLY A 449 -9.26 -19.44 20.34
N ALA A 450 -9.46 -19.20 19.04
CA ALA A 450 -10.75 -19.40 18.39
C ALA A 450 -11.07 -20.89 18.17
N SER A 451 -12.37 -21.20 18.06
CA SER A 451 -12.90 -22.56 17.95
C SER A 451 -12.71 -23.18 16.57
N GLY A 452 -12.37 -22.38 15.55
CA GLY A 452 -12.20 -22.80 14.17
C GLY A 452 -12.19 -21.62 13.21
N VAL A 453 -12.29 -21.91 11.91
CA VAL A 453 -12.35 -20.91 10.83
C VAL A 453 -13.74 -20.93 10.21
N GLY A 454 -14.50 -19.86 10.42
CA GLY A 454 -15.88 -19.74 9.93
C GLY A 454 -15.97 -19.19 8.50
N LEU A 455 -14.88 -18.63 7.99
CA LEU A 455 -14.74 -18.18 6.61
C LEU A 455 -13.27 -18.28 6.18
N PHE A 456 -12.98 -19.18 5.26
CA PHE A 456 -11.73 -19.21 4.51
C PHE A 456 -11.97 -18.65 3.10
N ARG A 457 -11.41 -17.47 2.84
CA ARG A 457 -11.43 -16.76 1.57
C ARG A 457 -10.46 -17.43 0.61
N THR A 458 -10.93 -17.81 -0.58
CA THR A 458 -10.11 -18.55 -1.56
C THR A 458 -9.58 -17.66 -2.68
N GLU A 459 -9.98 -16.39 -2.73
CA GLU A 459 -9.73 -15.47 -3.84
C GLU A 459 -8.25 -15.13 -4.00
N PHE A 460 -7.51 -15.03 -2.90
CA PHE A 460 -6.12 -14.57 -2.92
C PHE A 460 -5.24 -15.40 -3.87
N GLN A 461 -5.35 -16.73 -3.80
CA GLN A 461 -4.61 -17.64 -4.69
C GLN A 461 -4.91 -17.40 -6.18
N PHE A 462 -6.09 -16.87 -6.51
CA PHE A 462 -6.49 -16.56 -7.88
C PHE A 462 -6.05 -15.14 -8.30
N MET A 463 -5.91 -14.21 -7.36
CA MET A 463 -5.46 -12.83 -7.64
C MET A 463 -3.97 -12.78 -7.93
N VAL A 464 -3.15 -13.52 -7.19
CA VAL A 464 -1.68 -13.54 -7.39
C VAL A 464 -1.24 -14.41 -8.57
N SER A 465 -2.14 -15.22 -9.12
CA SER A 465 -1.82 -16.14 -10.21
C SER A 465 -2.06 -15.52 -11.59
N GLU A 466 -1.03 -15.55 -12.45
CA GLU A 466 -1.15 -15.08 -13.85
C GLU A 466 -2.13 -15.91 -14.69
N SER A 467 -2.36 -17.17 -14.29
CA SER A 467 -3.25 -18.10 -14.98
C SER A 467 -4.21 -18.79 -14.00
N LEU A 468 -5.28 -19.41 -14.51
CA LEU A 468 -6.21 -20.16 -13.67
C LEU A 468 -5.46 -21.26 -12.88
N PRO A 469 -5.45 -21.23 -11.53
CA PRO A 469 -4.72 -22.21 -10.74
C PRO A 469 -5.16 -23.64 -11.05
N ARG A 470 -4.19 -24.56 -11.19
CA ARG A 470 -4.48 -25.97 -11.47
C ARG A 470 -4.98 -26.70 -10.23
N VAL A 471 -5.73 -27.79 -10.44
CA VAL A 471 -6.33 -28.60 -9.35
C VAL A 471 -5.29 -29.14 -8.36
N GLY A 472 -4.10 -29.55 -8.83
CA GLY A 472 -3.04 -30.10 -7.97
C GLY A 472 -2.57 -29.10 -6.92
N PRO A 473 -1.96 -27.96 -7.33
CA PRO A 473 -1.51 -26.93 -6.40
C PRO A 473 -2.61 -26.39 -5.47
N GLN A 474 -3.84 -26.20 -5.98
CA GLN A 474 -4.97 -25.83 -5.13
C GLN A 474 -5.27 -26.89 -4.06
N ALA A 475 -5.22 -28.19 -4.41
CA ALA A 475 -5.50 -29.27 -3.48
C ALA A 475 -4.39 -29.50 -2.45
N ASP A 476 -3.16 -29.07 -2.74
CA ASP A 476 -2.06 -29.10 -1.79
C ASP A 476 -2.23 -27.92 -0.82
N PHE A 477 -2.47 -26.70 -1.32
CA PHE A 477 -2.77 -25.54 -0.50
C PHE A 477 -3.96 -25.75 0.46
N TYR A 478 -5.12 -26.21 -0.04
CA TYR A 478 -6.27 -26.46 0.83
C TYR A 478 -6.02 -27.59 1.85
N ARG A 479 -5.12 -28.53 1.55
CA ARG A 479 -4.72 -29.59 2.47
C ARG A 479 -3.86 -29.03 3.60
N ASP A 480 -2.91 -28.17 3.27
CA ASP A 480 -2.09 -27.47 4.26
C ASP A 480 -2.99 -26.65 5.21
N MET A 481 -4.05 -26.02 4.70
CA MET A 481 -5.01 -25.27 5.53
C MET A 481 -5.82 -26.19 6.45
N LEU A 482 -6.25 -27.35 5.95
CA LEU A 482 -6.93 -28.36 6.78
C LEU A 482 -6.00 -28.95 7.85
N ASP A 483 -4.71 -29.12 7.55
CA ASP A 483 -3.70 -29.58 8.50
C ASP A 483 -3.44 -28.51 9.57
N ALA A 484 -3.30 -27.24 9.17
CA ALA A 484 -3.10 -26.11 10.07
C ALA A 484 -4.30 -25.86 11.02
N ALA A 485 -5.51 -26.26 10.62
CA ALA A 485 -6.70 -26.19 11.46
C ALA A 485 -6.70 -27.22 12.61
N GLU A 486 -5.81 -28.22 12.60
CA GLU A 486 -5.64 -29.23 13.67
C GLU A 486 -6.97 -29.92 14.07
N GLY A 487 -7.81 -30.21 13.08
CA GLY A 487 -9.12 -30.86 13.28
C GLY A 487 -10.26 -29.93 13.69
N LYS A 488 -10.01 -28.63 13.90
CA LYS A 488 -11.07 -27.63 14.12
C LYS A 488 -11.88 -27.41 12.83
N PRO A 489 -13.16 -26.98 12.91
CA PRO A 489 -13.97 -26.67 11.75
C PRO A 489 -13.31 -25.62 10.85
N LEU A 490 -13.28 -25.88 9.54
CA LEU A 490 -12.80 -24.98 8.51
C LEU A 490 -13.85 -24.88 7.40
N VAL A 491 -14.35 -23.67 7.14
CA VAL A 491 -15.40 -23.39 6.14
C VAL A 491 -14.81 -22.66 4.94
N PHE A 492 -14.70 -23.35 3.81
CA PHE A 492 -14.22 -22.74 2.57
C PHE A 492 -15.35 -22.01 1.84
N ARG A 493 -15.10 -20.75 1.48
CA ARG A 493 -15.93 -20.03 0.50
C ARG A 493 -15.38 -20.27 -0.89
N THR A 494 -16.22 -20.69 -1.82
CA THR A 494 -15.80 -20.77 -3.23
C THR A 494 -15.50 -19.37 -3.77
N LEU A 495 -14.84 -19.33 -4.92
CA LEU A 495 -14.31 -18.11 -5.52
C LEU A 495 -15.33 -16.96 -5.63
N ASP A 496 -15.10 -15.85 -4.91
CA ASP A 496 -15.80 -14.56 -5.04
C ASP A 496 -14.86 -13.48 -5.60
N ILE A 497 -14.65 -13.53 -6.92
CA ILE A 497 -13.90 -12.54 -7.70
C ILE A 497 -14.82 -11.69 -8.58
N GLY A 498 -14.35 -10.55 -9.07
CA GLY A 498 -15.18 -9.53 -9.72
C GLY A 498 -15.43 -8.36 -8.77
N GLY A 499 -15.97 -7.24 -9.26
CA GLY A 499 -16.11 -6.03 -8.46
C GLY A 499 -14.78 -5.28 -8.28
N ASP A 500 -14.28 -5.24 -7.05
CA ASP A 500 -13.02 -4.63 -6.59
C ASP A 500 -11.80 -5.56 -6.75
N LYS A 501 -12.02 -6.85 -7.02
CA LYS A 501 -10.95 -7.89 -7.04
C LYS A 501 -10.58 -8.31 -8.47
N PRO A 502 -9.56 -7.71 -9.12
CA PRO A 502 -9.14 -8.07 -10.47
C PRO A 502 -8.35 -9.38 -10.50
N VAL A 503 -8.43 -10.12 -11.61
CA VAL A 503 -7.59 -11.31 -11.88
C VAL A 503 -7.07 -11.27 -13.32
N SER A 504 -5.79 -11.62 -13.53
CA SER A 504 -5.10 -11.42 -14.82
C SER A 504 -5.65 -12.27 -15.98
N PHE A 505 -6.20 -13.44 -15.68
CA PHE A 505 -6.69 -14.40 -16.70
C PHE A 505 -8.17 -14.23 -17.06
N LEU A 506 -8.89 -13.32 -16.40
CA LEU A 506 -10.29 -13.01 -16.73
C LEU A 506 -10.37 -11.60 -17.29
N LYS A 507 -10.56 -11.48 -18.60
CA LYS A 507 -10.76 -10.18 -19.24
C LYS A 507 -12.00 -9.52 -18.63
N ARG A 508 -11.82 -8.34 -18.02
CA ARG A 508 -12.91 -7.50 -17.54
C ARG A 508 -13.49 -6.69 -18.69
N ASP A 509 -14.80 -6.67 -18.75
CA ASP A 509 -15.53 -5.61 -19.44
C ASP A 509 -15.67 -4.44 -18.46
N ASP A 510 -15.70 -3.21 -18.98
CA ASP A 510 -15.86 -2.01 -18.16
C ASP A 510 -17.32 -1.94 -17.69
N GLU A 511 -17.56 -2.29 -16.42
CA GLU A 511 -18.90 -2.31 -15.82
C GLU A 511 -19.17 -1.02 -15.04
N ALA A 512 -20.31 -0.39 -15.29
CA ALA A 512 -20.69 0.84 -14.56
C ALA A 512 -20.87 0.62 -13.05
N ASN A 513 -21.27 -0.58 -12.62
CA ASN A 513 -21.49 -0.92 -11.21
C ASN A 513 -20.91 -2.32 -10.90
N PRO A 514 -19.60 -2.45 -10.70
CA PRO A 514 -18.94 -3.75 -10.53
C PRO A 514 -19.48 -4.56 -9.33
N ALA A 515 -19.90 -3.89 -8.25
CA ALA A 515 -20.49 -4.54 -7.09
C ALA A 515 -21.82 -5.26 -7.39
N LEU A 516 -22.61 -4.74 -8.33
CA LEU A 516 -23.89 -5.32 -8.77
C LEU A 516 -23.75 -6.23 -10.00
N GLY A 517 -22.56 -6.27 -10.60
CA GLY A 517 -22.30 -6.84 -11.92
C GLY A 517 -21.90 -8.32 -11.94
N TRP A 518 -21.03 -8.65 -12.88
CA TRP A 518 -20.59 -10.01 -13.18
C TRP A 518 -19.49 -10.46 -12.21
N ARG A 519 -19.89 -10.98 -11.04
CA ARG A 519 -18.98 -11.43 -9.97
C ARG A 519 -19.35 -12.79 -9.38
N ALA A 520 -18.39 -13.39 -8.68
CA ALA A 520 -18.53 -14.59 -7.85
C ALA A 520 -19.20 -15.76 -8.56
N ILE A 521 -20.28 -16.31 -7.99
CA ILE A 521 -20.97 -17.48 -8.54
C ILE A 521 -21.52 -17.25 -9.96
N ARG A 522 -21.82 -16.00 -10.32
CA ARG A 522 -22.31 -15.65 -11.67
C ARG A 522 -21.24 -15.92 -12.72
N ILE A 523 -19.99 -15.52 -12.45
CA ILE A 523 -18.84 -15.87 -13.30
C ILE A 523 -18.68 -17.39 -13.37
N ALA A 524 -18.85 -18.09 -12.24
CA ALA A 524 -18.75 -19.54 -12.20
C ALA A 524 -19.82 -20.26 -13.04
N PHE A 525 -21.01 -19.68 -13.24
CA PHE A 525 -22.02 -20.27 -14.13
C PHE A 525 -21.68 -20.10 -15.60
N ASP A 526 -21.16 -18.93 -16.00
CA ASP A 526 -20.73 -18.68 -17.38
C ASP A 526 -19.40 -19.36 -17.72
N ARG A 527 -18.55 -19.54 -16.70
CA ARG A 527 -17.26 -20.25 -16.80
C ARG A 527 -17.19 -21.39 -15.78
N PRO A 528 -17.92 -22.51 -15.98
CA PRO A 528 -17.98 -23.62 -15.04
C PRO A 528 -16.64 -24.25 -14.69
N ALA A 529 -15.63 -24.10 -15.55
CA ALA A 529 -14.28 -24.59 -15.28
C ALA A 529 -13.69 -24.03 -13.98
N LEU A 530 -13.98 -22.76 -13.64
CA LEU A 530 -13.50 -22.11 -12.42
C LEU A 530 -13.94 -22.88 -11.17
N LEU A 531 -15.27 -23.01 -11.00
CA LEU A 531 -15.85 -23.68 -9.85
C LEU A 531 -15.55 -25.18 -9.86
N ARG A 532 -15.59 -25.84 -11.02
CA ARG A 532 -15.28 -27.28 -11.11
C ARG A 532 -13.84 -27.59 -10.70
N TYR A 533 -12.87 -26.76 -11.07
CA TYR A 533 -11.47 -26.98 -10.70
C TYR A 533 -11.27 -26.79 -9.20
N GLN A 534 -11.88 -25.75 -8.64
CA GLN A 534 -11.84 -25.48 -7.21
C GLN A 534 -12.52 -26.58 -6.39
N VAL A 535 -13.73 -27.01 -6.77
CA VAL A 535 -14.44 -28.11 -6.11
C VAL A 535 -13.62 -29.40 -6.13
N ARG A 536 -13.01 -29.76 -7.28
CA ARG A 536 -12.12 -30.93 -7.35
C ARG A 536 -10.94 -30.81 -6.40
N ALA A 537 -10.37 -29.62 -6.28
CA ALA A 537 -9.24 -29.39 -5.40
C ALA A 537 -9.65 -29.55 -3.93
N LEU A 538 -10.79 -28.97 -3.53
CA LEU A 538 -11.35 -29.10 -2.17
C LEU A 538 -11.69 -30.56 -1.83
N LEU A 539 -12.35 -31.29 -2.73
CA LEU A 539 -12.67 -32.70 -2.52
C LEU A 539 -11.42 -33.59 -2.41
N LYS A 540 -10.34 -33.24 -3.13
CA LYS A 540 -9.06 -33.95 -3.05
C LYS A 540 -8.31 -33.58 -1.77
N ALA A 541 -8.33 -32.32 -1.36
CA ALA A 541 -7.68 -31.84 -0.15
C ALA A 541 -8.31 -32.45 1.12
N ALA A 542 -9.64 -32.50 1.17
CA ALA A 542 -10.40 -33.01 2.30
C ALA A 542 -10.56 -34.54 2.31
N GLU A 543 -9.69 -35.29 1.61
CA GLU A 543 -9.67 -36.75 1.68
C GLU A 543 -9.66 -37.24 3.14
N ASN A 544 -10.59 -38.14 3.48
CA ASN A 544 -10.78 -38.71 4.82
C ASN A 544 -11.02 -37.68 5.94
N ARG A 545 -11.41 -36.45 5.59
CA ARG A 545 -11.70 -35.35 6.52
C ARG A 545 -13.07 -34.75 6.24
N GLU A 546 -13.56 -33.94 7.16
CA GLU A 546 -14.79 -33.17 6.94
C GLU A 546 -14.50 -31.97 6.02
N LEU A 547 -15.35 -31.75 5.03
CA LEU A 547 -15.31 -30.59 4.13
C LEU A 547 -16.54 -29.73 4.38
N ASN A 548 -16.34 -28.48 4.80
CA ASN A 548 -17.40 -27.47 4.80
C ASN A 548 -17.16 -26.49 3.65
N ILE A 549 -18.12 -26.37 2.73
CA ILE A 549 -18.03 -25.53 1.55
C ILE A 549 -19.27 -24.64 1.45
N MET A 550 -19.11 -23.38 1.07
CA MET A 550 -20.24 -22.49 0.82
C MET A 550 -20.07 -21.66 -0.45
N PHE A 551 -21.20 -21.32 -1.06
CA PHE A 551 -21.26 -20.52 -2.29
C PHE A 551 -21.58 -19.04 -1.97
N PRO A 552 -20.79 -18.09 -2.50
CA PRO A 552 -21.05 -16.65 -2.40
C PRO A 552 -22.06 -16.17 -3.45
N MET A 553 -22.64 -14.99 -3.22
CA MET A 553 -23.46 -14.19 -4.13
C MET A 553 -24.69 -14.90 -4.70
N ILE A 554 -25.20 -15.89 -3.97
CA ILE A 554 -26.49 -16.51 -4.28
C ILE A 554 -27.60 -15.47 -4.10
N SER A 555 -28.29 -15.17 -5.19
CA SER A 555 -29.39 -14.21 -5.24
C SER A 555 -30.75 -14.92 -5.28
N ASP A 556 -30.78 -16.16 -5.78
CA ASP A 556 -31.99 -16.98 -5.97
C ASP A 556 -31.75 -18.46 -5.60
N VAL A 557 -32.79 -19.16 -5.12
CA VAL A 557 -32.67 -20.58 -4.75
C VAL A 557 -32.29 -21.48 -5.93
N SER A 558 -32.67 -21.11 -7.16
CA SER A 558 -32.24 -21.84 -8.36
C SER A 558 -30.74 -21.76 -8.59
N GLU A 559 -30.10 -20.62 -8.29
CA GLU A 559 -28.64 -20.47 -8.37
C GLU A 559 -27.94 -21.39 -7.38
N PHE A 560 -28.46 -21.49 -6.15
CA PHE A 560 -27.92 -22.44 -5.18
C PHE A 560 -28.02 -23.89 -5.69
N LYS A 561 -29.17 -24.28 -6.26
CA LYS A 561 -29.36 -25.62 -6.84
C LYS A 561 -28.38 -25.88 -7.99
N MET A 562 -28.13 -24.90 -8.86
CA MET A 562 -27.15 -25.02 -9.95
C MET A 562 -25.72 -25.19 -9.42
N ALA A 563 -25.33 -24.40 -8.41
CA ALA A 563 -24.03 -24.53 -7.77
C ALA A 563 -23.86 -25.89 -7.08
N ARG A 564 -24.91 -26.35 -6.39
CA ARG A 564 -24.95 -27.69 -5.76
C ARG A 564 -24.82 -28.81 -6.79
N GLU A 565 -25.49 -28.70 -7.92
CA GLU A 565 -25.41 -29.69 -9.00
C GLU A 565 -23.98 -29.83 -9.56
N ILE A 566 -23.22 -28.72 -9.65
CA ILE A 566 -21.81 -28.75 -10.04
C ILE A 566 -20.98 -29.55 -9.01
N LEU A 567 -21.20 -29.32 -7.72
CA LEU A 567 -20.55 -30.08 -6.66
C LEU A 567 -20.89 -31.57 -6.73
N ASP A 568 -22.17 -31.91 -6.85
CA ASP A 568 -22.64 -33.31 -6.88
C ASP A 568 -22.09 -34.06 -8.11
N LYS A 569 -21.95 -33.38 -9.27
CA LYS A 569 -21.31 -33.93 -10.47
C LYS A 569 -19.84 -34.27 -10.24
N GLU A 570 -19.10 -33.42 -9.52
CA GLU A 570 -17.68 -33.67 -9.23
C GLU A 570 -17.48 -34.74 -8.15
N ILE A 571 -18.37 -34.82 -7.16
CA ILE A 571 -18.44 -35.95 -6.21
C ILE A 571 -18.66 -37.27 -6.98
N ALA A 572 -19.66 -37.33 -7.87
CA ALA A 572 -19.94 -38.51 -8.67
C ALA A 572 -18.76 -38.91 -9.56
N ARG A 573 -18.06 -37.92 -10.15
CA ARG A 573 -16.83 -38.13 -10.91
C ARG A 573 -15.74 -38.76 -10.05
N GLN A 574 -15.51 -38.26 -8.83
CA GLN A 574 -14.49 -38.76 -7.92
C GLN A 574 -14.79 -40.21 -7.48
N LYS A 575 -16.06 -40.52 -7.18
CA LYS A 575 -16.54 -41.90 -6.93
C LYS A 575 -16.24 -42.83 -8.09
N LYS A 576 -16.55 -42.41 -9.33
CA LYS A 576 -16.30 -43.21 -10.54
C LYS A 576 -14.81 -43.51 -10.75
N ARG A 577 -13.93 -42.59 -10.35
CA ARG A 577 -12.46 -42.77 -10.41
C ARG A 577 -11.90 -43.58 -9.24
N LYS A 578 -12.74 -44.03 -8.29
CA LYS A 578 -12.33 -44.72 -7.05
C LYS A 578 -11.28 -43.94 -6.26
N SER A 579 -11.33 -42.61 -6.35
CA SER A 579 -10.48 -41.75 -5.53
C SER A 579 -11.15 -41.56 -4.17
N PRO A 580 -10.37 -41.47 -3.08
CA PRO A 580 -10.89 -41.22 -1.73
C PRO A 580 -11.75 -39.96 -1.67
N LEU A 581 -12.73 -39.94 -0.76
CA LEU A 581 -13.64 -38.82 -0.56
C LEU A 581 -13.52 -38.25 0.86
N PRO A 582 -14.03 -37.03 1.08
CA PRO A 582 -14.26 -36.53 2.43
C PRO A 582 -15.20 -37.45 3.23
N THR A 583 -14.98 -37.55 4.54
CA THR A 583 -15.82 -38.34 5.46
C THR A 583 -17.23 -37.77 5.55
N LYS A 584 -17.32 -36.44 5.50
CA LYS A 584 -18.58 -35.68 5.47
C LYS A 584 -18.38 -34.43 4.63
N ILE A 585 -19.40 -34.05 3.87
CA ILE A 585 -19.42 -32.82 3.08
C ILE A 585 -20.63 -32.02 3.55
N ARG A 586 -20.39 -30.89 4.22
CA ARG A 586 -21.43 -29.92 4.58
C ARG A 586 -21.41 -28.78 3.56
N VAL A 587 -22.59 -28.41 3.09
CA VAL A 587 -22.76 -27.39 2.05
C VAL A 587 -23.65 -26.28 2.57
N GLY A 588 -23.13 -25.06 2.54
CA GLY A 588 -23.86 -23.87 2.93
C GLY A 588 -23.97 -22.84 1.81
N SER A 589 -24.64 -21.74 2.14
CA SER A 589 -24.69 -20.55 1.30
C SER A 589 -24.23 -19.35 2.12
N MET A 590 -23.50 -18.44 1.48
CA MET A 590 -23.36 -17.09 2.02
C MET A 590 -24.66 -16.33 1.73
N LEU A 591 -25.26 -15.71 2.74
CA LEU A 591 -26.36 -14.77 2.58
C LEU A 591 -25.78 -13.37 2.60
N GLU A 592 -25.69 -12.80 1.42
CA GLU A 592 -25.19 -11.45 1.19
C GLU A 592 -26.06 -10.65 0.22
N VAL A 593 -26.94 -11.29 -0.55
CA VAL A 593 -27.90 -10.62 -1.43
C VAL A 593 -29.28 -10.58 -0.76
N PRO A 594 -29.85 -9.39 -0.49
CA PRO A 594 -31.11 -9.27 0.26
C PRO A 594 -32.27 -10.06 -0.31
N ALA A 595 -32.37 -10.22 -1.63
CA ALA A 595 -33.44 -10.95 -2.30
C ALA A 595 -33.65 -12.38 -1.74
N LEU A 596 -32.57 -13.02 -1.27
CA LEU A 596 -32.59 -14.38 -0.74
C LEU A 596 -33.35 -14.49 0.59
N ILE A 597 -33.47 -13.39 1.36
CA ILE A 597 -34.17 -13.34 2.65
C ILE A 597 -35.63 -13.77 2.51
N TRP A 598 -36.28 -13.36 1.41
CA TRP A 598 -37.66 -13.73 1.11
C TRP A 598 -37.83 -15.16 0.57
N GLN A 599 -36.74 -15.84 0.23
CA GLN A 599 -36.75 -17.25 -0.19
C GLN A 599 -36.14 -18.20 0.84
N LEU A 600 -35.81 -17.73 2.05
CA LEU A 600 -35.15 -18.54 3.08
C LEU A 600 -35.89 -19.85 3.40
N ASP A 601 -37.21 -19.83 3.47
CA ASP A 601 -38.02 -21.03 3.78
C ASP A 601 -37.86 -22.14 2.73
N ASN A 602 -37.50 -21.76 1.49
CA ASN A 602 -37.19 -22.69 0.40
C ASN A 602 -35.70 -23.07 0.33
N LEU A 603 -34.82 -22.20 0.82
CA LEU A 603 -33.37 -22.41 0.80
C LEU A 603 -32.89 -23.27 1.96
N LEU A 604 -33.31 -22.97 3.18
CA LEU A 604 -32.82 -23.57 4.42
C LEU A 604 -32.88 -25.11 4.41
N PRO A 605 -33.95 -25.77 3.91
CA PRO A 605 -33.99 -27.24 3.80
C PRO A 605 -32.92 -27.87 2.90
N LEU A 606 -32.23 -27.07 2.08
CA LEU A 606 -31.20 -27.51 1.14
C LEU A 606 -29.77 -27.30 1.68
N LEU A 607 -29.64 -26.66 2.85
CA LEU A 607 -28.36 -26.26 3.43
C LEU A 607 -28.02 -27.11 4.67
N ASP A 608 -26.72 -27.29 4.91
CA ASP A 608 -26.20 -27.78 6.20
C ASP A 608 -25.89 -26.64 7.17
N PHE A 609 -25.66 -25.42 6.66
CA PHE A 609 -25.40 -24.19 7.42
C PHE A 609 -25.57 -22.95 6.52
N ILE A 610 -25.68 -21.77 7.12
CA ILE A 610 -25.70 -20.49 6.41
C ILE A 610 -24.76 -19.49 7.06
N SER A 611 -24.09 -18.65 6.26
CA SER A 611 -23.17 -17.63 6.76
C SER A 611 -23.56 -16.25 6.24
N ILE A 612 -23.69 -15.26 7.13
CA ILE A 612 -24.08 -13.89 6.78
C ILE A 612 -22.82 -13.10 6.40
N GLY A 613 -22.73 -12.71 5.12
CA GLY A 613 -21.72 -11.80 4.63
C GLY A 613 -22.17 -10.36 4.89
N SER A 614 -22.02 -9.87 6.13
CA SER A 614 -22.61 -8.58 6.53
C SER A 614 -22.10 -7.39 5.70
N ASN A 615 -20.88 -7.46 5.16
CA ASN A 615 -20.29 -6.39 4.38
C ASN A 615 -21.10 -6.12 3.09
N ASP A 616 -21.22 -7.12 2.22
CA ASP A 616 -22.01 -7.04 1.00
C ASP A 616 -23.52 -6.93 1.32
N LEU A 617 -24.03 -7.62 2.35
CA LEU A 617 -25.43 -7.54 2.75
C LEU A 617 -25.86 -6.12 3.12
N MET A 618 -25.09 -5.43 3.96
CA MET A 618 -25.40 -4.06 4.37
C MET A 618 -25.24 -3.08 3.21
N GLN A 619 -24.24 -3.29 2.36
CA GLN A 619 -24.05 -2.50 1.14
C GLN A 619 -25.28 -2.57 0.23
N PHE A 620 -25.82 -3.76 -0.04
CA PHE A 620 -27.01 -3.91 -0.88
C PHE A 620 -28.30 -3.50 -0.17
N PHE A 621 -28.40 -3.75 1.14
CA PHE A 621 -29.57 -3.37 1.92
C PHE A 621 -29.76 -1.84 1.98
N PHE A 622 -28.67 -1.09 2.18
CA PHE A 622 -28.70 0.38 2.19
C PHE A 622 -28.46 1.01 0.82
N ALA A 623 -28.21 0.20 -0.22
CA ALA A 623 -27.77 0.67 -1.54
C ALA A 623 -26.58 1.65 -1.43
N CYS A 624 -25.60 1.30 -0.61
CA CYS A 624 -24.51 2.18 -0.20
C CYS A 624 -23.17 1.49 -0.44
N ASP A 625 -22.42 1.97 -1.43
CA ASP A 625 -21.06 1.52 -1.68
C ASP A 625 -20.13 1.92 -0.52
N ARG A 626 -19.53 0.92 0.12
CA ARG A 626 -18.63 1.11 1.27
C ARG A 626 -17.25 1.66 0.87
N GLU A 627 -16.86 1.53 -0.39
CA GLU A 627 -15.60 2.09 -0.90
C GLU A 627 -15.73 3.57 -1.24
N ASN A 628 -16.95 4.11 -1.29
CA ASN A 628 -17.19 5.51 -1.57
C ASN A 628 -16.99 6.37 -0.31
N PRO A 629 -15.93 7.22 -0.23
CA PRO A 629 -15.63 7.99 0.97
C PRO A 629 -16.73 8.98 1.35
N LYS A 630 -17.54 9.44 0.40
CA LYS A 630 -18.67 10.37 0.66
C LYS A 630 -19.82 9.71 1.43
N LEU A 631 -19.84 8.38 1.48
CA LEU A 631 -20.89 7.59 2.12
C LEU A 631 -20.39 6.87 3.39
N ALA A 632 -19.09 6.98 3.70
CA ALA A 632 -18.51 6.39 4.90
C ALA A 632 -19.25 6.87 6.16
N GLY A 633 -19.68 5.93 7.01
CA GLY A 633 -20.40 6.21 8.25
C GLY A 633 -21.85 6.68 8.09
N ARG A 634 -22.40 6.74 6.87
CA ARG A 634 -23.75 7.27 6.62
C ARG A 634 -24.88 6.39 7.13
N TYR A 635 -24.67 5.07 7.17
CA TYR A 635 -25.66 4.10 7.64
C TYR A 635 -25.02 3.18 8.67
N ASP A 636 -25.67 3.08 9.84
CA ASP A 636 -25.18 2.21 10.89
C ASP A 636 -25.75 0.79 10.74
N PRO A 637 -24.90 -0.26 10.69
CA PRO A 637 -25.37 -1.65 10.67
C PRO A 637 -26.11 -2.07 11.94
N VAL A 638 -26.04 -1.31 13.05
CA VAL A 638 -26.88 -1.54 14.25
C VAL A 638 -28.13 -0.64 14.31
N SER A 639 -28.60 -0.16 13.16
CA SER A 639 -29.90 0.51 13.06
C SER A 639 -31.06 -0.49 13.26
N PRO A 640 -32.23 -0.05 13.77
CA PRO A 640 -33.40 -0.90 13.93
C PRO A 640 -33.76 -1.73 12.69
N PRO A 641 -33.86 -1.17 11.45
CA PRO A 641 -34.23 -1.97 10.28
C PRO A 641 -33.19 -3.04 9.93
N ALA A 642 -31.90 -2.77 10.09
CA ALA A 642 -30.85 -3.75 9.84
C ALA A 642 -30.90 -4.89 10.87
N LEU A 643 -31.05 -4.57 12.15
CA LEU A 643 -31.17 -5.58 13.21
C LEU A 643 -32.47 -6.38 13.10
N SER A 644 -33.61 -5.77 12.72
CA SER A 644 -34.86 -6.49 12.46
C SER A 644 -34.72 -7.47 11.30
N MET A 645 -34.07 -7.05 10.20
CA MET A 645 -33.77 -7.93 9.08
C MET A 645 -32.91 -9.11 9.53
N LEU A 646 -31.79 -8.85 10.22
CA LEU A 646 -30.89 -9.90 10.71
C LEU A 646 -31.59 -10.84 11.70
N LYS A 647 -32.42 -10.31 12.61
CA LYS A 647 -33.21 -11.12 13.55
C LYS A 647 -34.15 -12.06 12.81
N SER A 648 -34.84 -11.57 11.77
CA SER A 648 -35.74 -12.41 10.97
C SER A 648 -35.02 -13.59 10.31
N ILE A 649 -33.75 -13.40 9.92
CA ILE A 649 -32.91 -14.47 9.37
C ILE A 649 -32.58 -15.49 10.47
N VAL A 650 -32.15 -15.03 11.64
CA VAL A 650 -31.84 -15.89 12.80
C VAL A 650 -33.06 -16.71 13.23
N ASP A 651 -34.22 -16.06 13.36
CA ASP A 651 -35.47 -16.72 13.76
C ASP A 651 -35.85 -17.85 12.79
N LYS A 652 -35.73 -17.61 11.48
CA LYS A 652 -35.95 -18.64 10.46
C LYS A 652 -34.91 -19.76 10.54
N CYS A 653 -33.63 -19.44 10.68
CA CYS A 653 -32.57 -20.44 10.81
C CYS A 653 -32.82 -21.36 12.02
N ASN A 654 -33.20 -20.78 13.16
CA ASN A 654 -33.55 -21.52 14.37
C ASN A 654 -34.79 -22.42 14.15
N ALA A 655 -35.82 -21.93 13.45
CA ALA A 655 -37.02 -22.72 13.16
C ALA A 655 -36.75 -23.95 12.27
N TYR A 656 -35.71 -23.90 11.43
CA TYR A 656 -35.29 -25.00 10.56
C TYR A 656 -34.10 -25.81 11.13
N ASP A 657 -33.62 -25.49 12.32
CA ASP A 657 -32.42 -26.08 12.94
C ASP A 657 -31.16 -25.97 12.04
N ILE A 658 -31.04 -24.87 11.29
CA ILE A 658 -29.88 -24.58 10.46
C ILE A 658 -28.94 -23.63 11.19
N PRO A 659 -27.68 -24.00 11.42
CA PRO A 659 -26.72 -23.09 12.06
C PRO A 659 -26.45 -21.84 11.22
N VAL A 660 -26.52 -20.68 11.87
CA VAL A 660 -26.21 -19.37 11.29
C VAL A 660 -24.95 -18.79 11.91
N THR A 661 -24.01 -18.39 11.05
CA THR A 661 -22.77 -17.68 11.43
C THR A 661 -22.76 -16.30 10.81
N LEU A 662 -22.24 -15.28 11.49
CA LEU A 662 -21.94 -13.99 10.84
C LEU A 662 -20.42 -13.89 10.60
N CYS A 663 -20.00 -13.63 9.35
CA CYS A 663 -18.58 -13.61 8.97
C CYS A 663 -18.04 -12.25 8.50
N GLY A 664 -18.88 -11.21 8.50
CA GLY A 664 -18.44 -9.85 8.16
C GLY A 664 -17.92 -9.06 9.37
N GLU A 665 -17.39 -7.87 9.10
CA GLU A 665 -16.67 -7.04 10.10
C GLU A 665 -17.55 -6.60 11.27
N MET A 666 -18.88 -6.60 11.09
CA MET A 666 -19.83 -6.27 12.15
C MET A 666 -19.70 -7.19 13.37
N GLY A 667 -19.24 -8.42 13.22
CA GLY A 667 -19.01 -9.31 14.36
C GLY A 667 -17.78 -8.93 15.20
N GLY A 668 -16.83 -8.18 14.64
CA GLY A 668 -15.49 -7.99 15.22
C GLY A 668 -15.37 -6.82 16.22
N LYS A 669 -16.43 -6.03 16.43
CA LYS A 669 -16.42 -4.90 17.38
C LYS A 669 -17.37 -5.20 18.54
N PRO A 670 -16.99 -4.99 19.82
CA PRO A 670 -17.81 -5.42 20.96
C PRO A 670 -19.25 -4.88 20.98
N ILE A 671 -19.48 -3.60 20.68
CA ILE A 671 -20.85 -3.04 20.63
C ILE A 671 -21.72 -3.68 19.54
N THR A 672 -21.17 -3.91 18.35
CA THR A 672 -21.94 -4.51 17.25
C THR A 672 -22.12 -6.00 17.46
N ALA A 673 -21.12 -6.69 18.03
CA ALA A 673 -21.24 -8.07 18.49
C ALA A 673 -22.32 -8.22 19.56
N LEU A 674 -22.37 -7.31 20.55
CA LEU A 674 -23.43 -7.26 21.57
C LEU A 674 -24.82 -7.19 20.92
N ALA A 675 -25.00 -6.30 19.94
CA ALA A 675 -26.26 -6.19 19.20
C ALA A 675 -26.63 -7.49 18.46
N LEU A 676 -25.65 -8.16 17.85
CA LEU A 676 -25.84 -9.44 17.15
C LEU A 676 -26.24 -10.56 18.11
N LEU A 677 -25.58 -10.66 19.27
CA LEU A 677 -25.94 -11.64 20.30
C LEU A 677 -27.36 -11.39 20.82
N ALA A 678 -27.73 -10.13 21.03
CA ALA A 678 -29.05 -9.72 21.50
C ALA A 678 -30.19 -10.02 20.51
N ILE A 679 -29.90 -10.22 19.22
CA ILE A 679 -30.89 -10.65 18.22
C ILE A 679 -30.79 -12.15 17.90
N GLY A 680 -29.99 -12.91 18.66
CA GLY A 680 -29.97 -14.37 18.63
C GLY A 680 -28.79 -15.02 17.92
N PHE A 681 -27.79 -14.28 17.42
CA PHE A 681 -26.59 -14.91 16.89
C PHE A 681 -25.81 -15.62 18.01
N ARG A 682 -25.28 -16.80 17.70
CA ARG A 682 -24.42 -17.59 18.62
C ARG A 682 -23.10 -18.01 17.99
N ARG A 683 -22.87 -17.69 16.72
CA ARG A 683 -21.62 -17.98 16.00
C ARG A 683 -21.13 -16.75 15.26
N LEU A 684 -19.93 -16.29 15.60
CA LEU A 684 -19.31 -15.12 14.99
C LEU A 684 -17.94 -15.52 14.42
N SER A 685 -17.72 -15.26 13.13
CA SER A 685 -16.44 -15.44 12.45
C SER A 685 -15.81 -14.07 12.19
N ILE A 686 -14.71 -13.78 12.87
CA ILE A 686 -14.18 -12.42 13.02
C ILE A 686 -12.66 -12.38 12.79
N ALA A 687 -12.06 -11.20 12.76
CA ALA A 687 -10.60 -11.11 12.67
C ALA A 687 -9.94 -11.71 13.93
N PRO A 688 -8.77 -12.37 13.83
CA PRO A 688 -8.09 -12.95 15.00
C PRO A 688 -7.88 -11.96 16.16
N ALA A 689 -7.52 -10.72 15.85
CA ALA A 689 -7.33 -9.65 16.85
C ALA A 689 -8.62 -9.24 17.57
N SER A 690 -9.79 -9.46 16.95
CA SER A 690 -11.10 -9.14 17.54
C SER A 690 -11.59 -10.18 18.53
N VAL A 691 -11.00 -11.39 18.56
CA VAL A 691 -11.48 -12.49 19.40
C VAL A 691 -11.34 -12.16 20.89
N GLY A 692 -10.22 -11.57 21.32
CA GLY A 692 -10.00 -11.18 22.72
C GLY A 692 -11.04 -10.18 23.24
N PRO A 693 -11.19 -9.00 22.60
CA PRO A 693 -12.20 -8.00 22.98
C PRO A 693 -13.62 -8.55 23.00
N VAL A 694 -14.02 -9.29 21.96
CA VAL A 694 -15.38 -9.86 21.87
C VAL A 694 -15.59 -10.95 22.93
N LYS A 695 -14.59 -11.80 23.19
CA LYS A 695 -14.64 -12.82 24.25
C LYS A 695 -14.76 -12.18 25.64
N MET A 696 -14.03 -11.10 25.90
CA MET A 696 -14.14 -10.35 27.15
C MET A 696 -15.56 -9.81 27.35
N MET A 697 -16.12 -9.18 26.31
CA MET A 697 -17.49 -8.68 26.32
C MET A 697 -18.50 -9.80 26.63
N ILE A 698 -18.43 -10.92 25.89
CA ILE A 698 -19.30 -12.09 26.10
C ILE A 698 -19.24 -12.58 27.56
N ARG A 699 -18.04 -12.69 28.13
CA ARG A 699 -17.86 -13.21 29.49
C ARG A 699 -18.32 -12.25 30.60
N SER A 700 -18.58 -11.00 30.27
CA SER A 700 -19.18 -10.00 31.17
C SER A 700 -20.67 -9.77 30.92
N LEU A 701 -21.25 -10.43 29.92
CA LEU A 701 -22.62 -10.19 29.46
C LEU A 701 -23.63 -11.11 30.17
N ASN A 702 -24.74 -10.54 30.64
CA ASN A 702 -25.98 -11.28 30.86
C ASN A 702 -26.86 -11.17 29.60
N LEU A 703 -27.03 -12.27 28.87
CA LEU A 703 -27.62 -12.24 27.53
C LEU A 703 -29.13 -11.97 27.56
N ALA A 704 -29.87 -12.57 28.51
CA ALA A 704 -31.31 -12.38 28.62
C ALA A 704 -31.73 -10.91 28.82
N GLU A 705 -30.92 -10.13 29.53
CA GLU A 705 -31.19 -8.70 29.79
C GLU A 705 -31.08 -7.86 28.51
N ILE A 706 -29.99 -8.03 27.75
CA ILE A 706 -29.82 -7.29 26.49
C ILE A 706 -30.81 -7.73 25.41
N GLU A 707 -31.18 -9.01 25.34
CA GLU A 707 -32.19 -9.50 24.41
C GLU A 707 -33.54 -8.81 24.64
N THR A 708 -33.95 -8.69 25.92
CA THR A 708 -35.17 -8.01 26.31
C THR A 708 -35.11 -6.51 25.95
N PHE A 709 -33.98 -5.86 26.22
CA PHE A 709 -33.78 -4.46 25.92
C PHE A 709 -33.86 -4.19 24.40
N VAL A 710 -33.09 -4.93 23.60
CA VAL A 710 -33.04 -4.75 22.14
C VAL A 710 -34.37 -5.08 21.48
N ALA A 711 -35.11 -6.09 21.94
CA ALA A 711 -36.43 -6.43 21.41
C ALA A 711 -37.39 -5.23 21.41
N GLY A 712 -37.34 -4.38 22.45
CA GLY A 712 -38.14 -3.15 22.54
C GLY A 712 -37.68 -2.02 21.61
N LEU A 713 -36.47 -2.12 21.05
CA LEU A 713 -35.88 -1.09 20.18
C LEU A 713 -36.03 -1.36 18.68
N LEU A 714 -36.25 -2.62 18.29
CA LEU A 714 -36.28 -3.03 16.88
C LEU A 714 -37.39 -2.36 16.05
N SER A 715 -38.49 -1.95 16.68
CA SER A 715 -39.61 -1.27 16.00
C SER A 715 -39.45 0.25 15.91
N ARG A 716 -38.38 0.81 16.48
CA ARG A 716 -38.15 2.26 16.51
C ARG A 716 -37.61 2.77 15.18
N SER A 717 -37.69 4.08 14.99
CA SER A 717 -37.21 4.78 13.80
C SER A 717 -35.87 5.50 14.01
N ASP A 718 -35.10 5.12 15.03
CA ASP A 718 -33.80 5.75 15.28
C ASP A 718 -32.83 5.45 14.13
N HIS A 719 -31.90 6.39 13.88
CA HIS A 719 -30.86 6.21 12.88
C HIS A 719 -29.87 5.10 13.27
N SER A 720 -29.55 5.00 14.56
CA SER A 720 -28.64 4.00 15.12
C SER A 720 -29.02 3.69 16.57
N LEU A 721 -28.86 2.44 16.98
CA LEU A 721 -28.99 2.02 18.38
C LEU A 721 -27.64 2.02 19.13
N ARG A 722 -26.55 2.43 18.48
CA ARG A 722 -25.18 2.33 19.03
C ARG A 722 -25.01 3.04 20.37
N GLU A 723 -25.53 4.26 20.51
CA GLU A 723 -25.43 5.03 21.76
C GLU A 723 -26.25 4.40 22.88
N LEU A 724 -27.45 3.88 22.57
CA LEU A 724 -28.29 3.17 23.53
C LEU A 724 -27.63 1.87 24.00
N LEU A 725 -27.04 1.10 23.09
CA LEU A 725 -26.27 -0.11 23.41
C LEU A 725 -25.02 0.20 24.24
N THR A 726 -24.33 1.30 23.93
CA THR A 726 -23.16 1.75 24.69
C THR A 726 -23.55 2.17 26.10
N SER A 727 -24.68 2.86 26.25
CA SER A 727 -25.20 3.27 27.57
C SER A 727 -25.63 2.04 28.38
N PHE A 728 -26.38 1.12 27.77
CA PHE A 728 -26.76 -0.15 28.40
C PHE A 728 -25.54 -0.92 28.90
N ALA A 729 -24.49 -1.01 28.07
CA ALA A 729 -23.26 -1.70 28.43
C ALA A 729 -22.56 -1.08 29.64
N ARG A 730 -22.52 0.25 29.73
CA ARG A 730 -21.98 0.96 30.91
C ARG A 730 -22.82 0.70 32.15
N ASP A 731 -24.15 0.77 32.03
CA ASP A 731 -25.07 0.60 33.15
C ASP A 731 -25.06 -0.82 33.74
N HIS A 732 -24.63 -1.81 32.95
CA HIS A 732 -24.57 -3.23 33.33
C HIS A 732 -23.13 -3.77 33.45
N ASP A 733 -22.13 -2.88 33.51
CA ASP A 733 -20.70 -3.22 33.64
C ASP A 733 -20.16 -4.20 32.58
N ILE A 734 -20.76 -4.19 31.38
CA ILE A 734 -20.32 -5.00 30.24
C ILE A 734 -19.00 -4.40 29.71
N LYS A 735 -17.96 -5.24 29.62
CA LYS A 735 -16.62 -4.84 29.18
C LYS A 735 -16.59 -4.72 27.64
N ILE A 736 -16.35 -3.51 27.13
CA ILE A 736 -16.44 -3.14 25.70
C ILE A 736 -15.12 -2.59 25.17
#